data_AF-A0A8T7ISC1-F1
#
_entry.id   AF-A0A8T7ISC1-F1
#
_cell.length_a   1.000
_cell.length_b   1.000
_cell.length_c   1.000
_cell.angle_alpha   90.00
_cell.angle_beta   90.00
_cell.angle_gamma   90.00
#
_symmetry.space_group_name_H-M   'P 1'
#
loop_
_entity.id
_entity.type
_entity.pdbx_description
1 polymer ?
#
loop_
_entity_poly.entity_id
_entity_poly.type
_entity_poly.pdbx_seq_one_letter_code
_entity_poly.pdbx_strand_id
1 'polypeptide(L)'
;QRIRHKYRLKNTTGYGVNALLDFEDPIDQVLHLAVGSEGTLCFIESVVLESVRLKPLRAASLLCFSDVFTAADAVPVLKALNVSAVELLDWTSLRTMIGKSGTPEWLSELKSGNAALLVEVSADAPDILQSLYTPIIAAQFRGLVRPIVFETDSEQITALWQIRSGIFPVVGSKRPKGSMVIIEDVAVPVDKLGSFVNELRGLFERYEFHSAVIFGHARDGNLHFIVTPNLSVAAERDRFKHMMESLVALVVDRFDGSLKAEHGTGRAMAPFVEREWGGEIYDVMTRIKRLFDPYGILNPDVIINPNTEAHIQQLKDLPNCNDEMDLCIECGFCESACPTTPFNYSPRQRIAAHRLSQLGEPVDLDAVASSCVACGHCEEACPVGINTSRALNASESAARSRMSRKVLSWQRQHWGVYLELSRRAIAIYRMIGRYRAGQRWLAWLNRQFPKRVPKWIPAKIEHPGVSSLGASQYLLLTNCADRILNDSALAATIQRLALSVDVRVGVLDEHFCCGQRFDHLGETALAKLQRDQFQSLPNDTVVIAEATSCLSTLLRGSGQRVIGLAEFVTTHILPKLNITRVSERVEVHLGCTLKSANERQHVTALLDQLLDDWSFTSLACCGGQGEVQFFDETVSANLIASSELSKSRSMVIGMNTSCESALARQLRRPVMSLATLIDQCAN
;
A
#
# COMPACT_ATOMS: atom_id res chain seq x y z
N GLN A 1 -22.71 38.99 -10.93
CA GLN A 1 -21.30 39.45 -10.83
C GLN A 1 -20.51 38.63 -9.81
N ARG A 2 -20.96 38.49 -8.55
CA ARG A 2 -20.32 37.65 -7.52
C ARG A 2 -19.99 36.22 -7.98
N ILE A 3 -20.93 35.52 -8.61
CA ILE A 3 -20.74 34.19 -9.19
C ILE A 3 -19.52 34.15 -10.11
N ARG A 4 -19.50 34.94 -11.19
CA ARG A 4 -18.35 35.02 -12.13
C ARG A 4 -17.03 35.37 -11.43
N HIS A 5 -17.06 36.25 -10.43
CA HIS A 5 -15.85 36.60 -9.68
C HIS A 5 -15.30 35.43 -8.88
N LYS A 6 -16.16 34.66 -8.20
CA LYS A 6 -15.76 33.53 -7.36
C LYS A 6 -15.24 32.35 -8.17
N TYR A 7 -15.84 32.06 -9.32
CA TYR A 7 -15.39 30.98 -10.22
C TYR A 7 -14.15 31.31 -11.07
N ARG A 8 -13.52 32.50 -10.88
CA ARG A 8 -12.15 32.73 -11.38
C ARG A 8 -11.11 31.94 -10.57
N LEU A 9 -11.46 31.57 -9.34
CA LEU A 9 -10.71 30.70 -8.45
C LEU A 9 -11.33 29.30 -8.52
N LYS A 10 -10.55 28.27 -8.19
CA LYS A 10 -11.12 26.95 -7.91
C LYS A 10 -12.14 27.08 -6.76
N ASN A 11 -13.38 26.68 -7.01
CA ASN A 11 -14.46 26.80 -6.04
C ASN A 11 -15.43 25.62 -6.14
N THR A 12 -15.53 24.86 -5.06
CA THR A 12 -16.48 23.76 -4.88
C THR A 12 -17.31 23.92 -3.59
N THR A 13 -17.37 25.15 -3.04
CA THR A 13 -18.24 25.48 -1.91
C THR A 13 -19.66 25.70 -2.43
N GLY A 14 -20.65 24.96 -1.92
CA GLY A 14 -22.03 25.04 -2.41
C GLY A 14 -22.23 24.32 -3.75
N TYR A 15 -23.35 24.60 -4.42
CA TYR A 15 -23.61 24.09 -5.77
C TYR A 15 -22.87 24.89 -6.85
N GLY A 16 -22.63 24.25 -8.00
CA GLY A 16 -22.10 24.85 -9.22
C GLY A 16 -23.02 25.90 -9.85
N VAL A 17 -23.33 27.00 -9.15
CA VAL A 17 -24.33 28.00 -9.58
C VAL A 17 -23.89 28.82 -10.80
N ASN A 18 -22.62 28.73 -11.21
CA ASN A 18 -22.18 29.25 -12.52
C ASN A 18 -22.86 28.52 -13.69
N ALA A 19 -23.31 27.27 -13.50
CA ALA A 19 -24.06 26.55 -14.53
C ALA A 19 -25.29 27.34 -15.00
N LEU A 20 -25.95 28.08 -14.10
CA LEU A 20 -27.10 28.93 -14.43
C LEU A 20 -26.74 30.18 -15.27
N LEU A 21 -25.46 30.51 -15.37
CA LEU A 21 -24.95 31.65 -16.13
C LEU A 21 -24.18 31.25 -17.39
N ASP A 22 -23.55 30.09 -17.36
CA ASP A 22 -22.65 29.60 -18.41
C ASP A 22 -23.42 28.82 -19.50
N PHE A 23 -24.62 28.32 -19.18
CA PHE A 23 -25.46 27.56 -20.10
C PHE A 23 -26.85 28.18 -20.24
N GLU A 24 -27.37 28.16 -21.47
CA GLU A 24 -28.74 28.61 -21.79
C GLU A 24 -29.73 27.44 -21.81
N ASP A 25 -29.30 26.26 -22.26
CA ASP A 25 -30.14 25.06 -22.31
C ASP A 25 -30.40 24.51 -20.90
N PRO A 26 -31.66 24.28 -20.50
CA PRO A 26 -31.99 23.78 -19.16
C PRO A 26 -31.41 22.40 -18.85
N ILE A 27 -31.26 21.50 -19.83
CA ILE A 27 -30.65 20.19 -19.64
C ILE A 27 -29.17 20.38 -19.33
N ASP A 28 -28.46 21.23 -20.08
CA ASP A 28 -27.06 21.53 -19.81
C ASP A 28 -26.88 22.17 -18.44
N GLN A 29 -27.77 23.09 -18.02
CA GLN A 29 -27.75 23.66 -16.67
C GLN A 29 -27.87 22.57 -15.59
N VAL A 30 -28.81 21.64 -15.76
CA VAL A 30 -29.02 20.53 -14.81
C VAL A 30 -27.81 19.60 -14.76
N LEU A 31 -27.26 19.22 -15.92
CA LEU A 31 -26.07 18.36 -16.01
C LEU A 31 -24.86 18.99 -15.30
N HIS A 32 -24.64 20.29 -15.49
CA HIS A 32 -23.51 20.99 -14.87
C HIS A 32 -23.76 21.34 -13.40
N LEU A 33 -25.02 21.47 -12.95
CA LEU A 33 -25.36 21.54 -11.52
C LEU A 33 -25.12 20.21 -10.80
N ALA A 34 -25.27 19.07 -11.49
CA ALA A 34 -25.01 17.76 -10.91
C ALA A 34 -23.51 17.55 -10.59
N VAL A 35 -22.61 18.18 -11.36
CA VAL A 35 -21.17 18.16 -11.11
C VAL A 35 -20.86 18.92 -9.82
N GLY A 36 -20.27 18.23 -8.84
CA GLY A 36 -20.00 18.80 -7.51
C GLY A 36 -21.23 18.85 -6.59
N SER A 37 -22.37 18.26 -6.97
CA SER A 37 -23.57 18.19 -6.11
C SER A 37 -23.44 17.21 -4.93
N GLU A 38 -22.34 16.45 -4.87
CA GLU A 38 -22.04 15.50 -3.78
C GLU A 38 -23.18 14.52 -3.47
N GLY A 39 -23.92 14.09 -4.51
CA GLY A 39 -25.03 13.15 -4.36
C GLY A 39 -26.28 13.74 -3.70
N THR A 40 -26.35 15.07 -3.53
CA THR A 40 -27.48 15.75 -2.89
C THR A 40 -28.58 16.12 -3.88
N LEU A 41 -28.31 16.12 -5.19
CA LEU A 41 -29.29 16.42 -6.24
C LEU A 41 -29.70 15.19 -7.06
N CYS A 42 -28.77 14.25 -7.25
CA CYS A 42 -29.01 13.02 -8.01
C CYS A 42 -27.97 11.94 -7.70
N PHE A 43 -28.28 10.70 -8.09
CA PHE A 43 -27.29 9.62 -8.20
C PHE A 43 -26.75 9.59 -9.64
N ILE A 44 -25.42 9.61 -9.80
CA ILE A 44 -24.77 9.52 -11.12
C ILE A 44 -24.38 8.06 -11.37
N GLU A 45 -25.04 7.42 -12.33
CA GLU A 45 -24.77 6.03 -12.70
C GLU A 45 -23.55 5.89 -13.62
N SER A 46 -23.42 6.77 -14.62
CA SER A 46 -22.33 6.74 -15.60
C SER A 46 -21.97 8.14 -16.09
N VAL A 47 -20.74 8.29 -16.58
CA VAL A 47 -20.22 9.54 -17.14
C VAL A 47 -19.44 9.26 -18.42
N VAL A 48 -19.50 10.18 -19.38
CA VAL A 48 -18.60 10.22 -20.54
C VAL A 48 -17.69 11.42 -20.37
N LEU A 49 -16.38 11.20 -20.39
CA LEU A 49 -15.38 12.25 -20.16
C LEU A 49 -14.62 12.54 -21.46
N GLU A 50 -14.35 13.81 -21.71
CA GLU A 50 -13.41 14.23 -22.76
C GLU A 50 -11.98 13.97 -22.30
N SER A 51 -11.21 13.20 -23.07
CA SER A 51 -9.82 12.89 -22.77
C SER A 51 -8.86 13.88 -23.43
N VAL A 52 -7.88 14.38 -22.67
CA VAL A 52 -6.81 15.24 -23.20
C VAL A 52 -5.55 14.43 -23.53
N ARG A 53 -4.80 14.86 -24.54
CA ARG A 53 -3.52 14.23 -24.91
C ARG A 53 -2.44 14.54 -23.87
N LEU A 54 -1.81 13.50 -23.35
CA LEU A 54 -0.61 13.64 -22.51
C LEU A 54 0.61 13.97 -23.37
N LYS A 55 1.36 15.01 -22.97
CA LYS A 55 2.60 15.40 -23.63
C LYS A 55 3.71 14.40 -23.27
N PRO A 56 4.52 13.94 -24.25
CA PRO A 56 5.49 12.87 -24.04
C PRO A 56 6.72 13.29 -23.25
N LEU A 57 7.09 14.58 -23.28
CA LEU A 57 8.30 15.08 -22.63
C LEU A 57 7.95 15.97 -21.44
N ARG A 58 8.67 15.78 -20.33
CA ARG A 58 8.49 16.51 -19.07
C ARG A 58 9.86 16.89 -18.52
N ALA A 59 9.89 18.00 -17.79
CA ALA A 59 11.04 18.37 -16.97
C ALA A 59 10.52 18.90 -15.63
N ALA A 60 11.10 18.44 -14.52
CA ALA A 60 10.70 18.86 -13.18
C ALA A 60 11.88 19.31 -12.33
N SER A 61 11.65 20.24 -11.42
CA SER A 61 12.65 20.73 -10.47
C SER A 61 12.02 21.00 -9.11
N LEU A 62 12.77 20.73 -8.04
CA LEU A 62 12.39 21.11 -6.68
C LEU A 62 13.15 22.38 -6.26
N LEU A 63 12.54 23.55 -6.50
CA LEU A 63 13.12 24.85 -6.14
C LEU A 63 13.03 25.01 -4.62
N CYS A 64 14.17 25.12 -3.94
CA CYS A 64 14.24 25.21 -2.48
C CYS A 64 14.46 26.64 -2.02
N PHE A 65 13.64 27.11 -1.08
CA PHE A 65 13.61 28.47 -0.56
C PHE A 65 13.91 28.51 0.94
N SER A 66 14.34 29.68 1.42
CA SER A 66 14.65 29.96 2.82
C SER A 66 13.46 29.70 3.73
N ASP A 67 12.25 30.00 3.24
CA ASP A 67 11.00 29.93 3.97
C ASP A 67 9.79 29.82 3.03
N VAL A 68 8.66 29.40 3.59
CA VAL A 68 7.42 29.16 2.85
C VAL A 68 6.77 30.42 2.30
N PHE A 69 6.99 31.59 2.91
CA PHE A 69 6.49 32.85 2.38
C PHE A 69 7.21 33.19 1.08
N THR A 70 8.55 33.12 1.09
CA THR A 70 9.37 33.40 -0.09
C THR A 70 9.09 32.39 -1.22
N ALA A 71 8.84 31.12 -0.88
CA ALA A 71 8.37 30.13 -1.84
C ALA A 71 7.02 30.54 -2.46
N ALA A 72 6.02 30.86 -1.65
CA ALA A 72 4.70 31.27 -2.13
C ALA A 72 4.72 32.57 -2.96
N ASP A 73 5.61 33.52 -2.63
CA ASP A 73 5.80 34.79 -3.35
C ASP A 73 6.42 34.62 -4.74
N ALA A 74 7.12 33.50 -4.99
CA ALA A 74 7.68 33.16 -6.30
C ALA A 74 6.63 32.62 -7.29
N VAL A 75 5.47 32.17 -6.80
CA VAL A 75 4.45 31.47 -7.59
C VAL A 75 3.82 32.33 -8.70
N PRO A 76 3.48 33.62 -8.50
CA PRO A 76 2.99 34.48 -9.57
C PRO A 76 3.96 34.56 -10.76
N VAL A 77 5.27 34.66 -10.49
CA VAL A 77 6.31 34.69 -11.52
C VAL A 77 6.35 33.36 -12.27
N LEU A 78 6.35 32.23 -11.56
CA LEU A 78 6.33 30.90 -12.17
C LEU A 78 5.08 30.68 -13.04
N LYS A 79 3.90 31.12 -12.57
CA LYS A 79 2.65 31.02 -13.33
C LYS A 79 2.72 31.79 -14.66
N ALA A 80 3.37 32.95 -14.68
CA ALA A 80 3.58 33.73 -15.90
C ALA A 80 4.53 33.06 -16.91
N LEU A 81 5.38 32.13 -16.45
CA LEU A 81 6.35 31.39 -17.28
C LEU A 81 5.77 30.10 -17.90
N ASN A 82 4.44 29.97 -17.98
CA ASN A 82 3.73 28.86 -18.64
C ASN A 82 4.13 27.46 -18.13
N VAL A 83 4.34 27.34 -16.81
CA VAL A 83 4.55 26.08 -16.11
C VAL A 83 3.30 25.18 -16.16
N SER A 84 3.52 23.87 -16.25
CA SER A 84 2.46 22.86 -16.18
C SER A 84 1.95 22.69 -14.76
N ALA A 85 2.85 22.68 -13.76
CA ALA A 85 2.52 22.54 -12.35
C ALA A 85 3.47 23.35 -11.45
N VAL A 86 2.94 23.82 -10.31
CA VAL A 86 3.71 24.39 -9.20
C VAL A 86 3.07 23.90 -7.92
N GLU A 87 3.74 23.01 -7.20
CA GLU A 87 3.29 22.48 -5.92
C GLU A 87 4.12 23.05 -4.76
N LEU A 88 3.47 23.69 -3.79
CA LEU A 88 4.13 24.19 -2.58
C LEU A 88 4.29 23.06 -1.56
N LEU A 89 5.44 23.05 -0.89
CA LEU A 89 5.83 22.09 0.14
C LEU A 89 6.48 22.85 1.30
N ASP A 90 5.83 22.93 2.46
CA ASP A 90 6.44 23.54 3.64
C ASP A 90 7.52 22.64 4.29
N TRP A 91 8.21 23.18 5.29
CA TRP A 91 9.22 22.42 6.04
C TRP A 91 8.65 21.14 6.66
N THR A 92 7.44 21.24 7.23
CA THR A 92 6.79 20.14 7.93
C THR A 92 6.48 18.97 6.99
N SER A 93 6.16 19.26 5.73
CA SER A 93 6.05 18.32 4.61
C SER A 93 7.41 17.70 4.28
N LEU A 94 8.39 18.53 3.94
CA LEU A 94 9.70 18.10 3.44
C LEU A 94 10.43 17.19 4.43
N ARG A 95 10.44 17.55 5.72
CA ARG A 95 11.09 16.75 6.77
C ARG A 95 10.52 15.34 6.89
N THR A 96 9.29 15.10 6.45
CA THR A 96 8.70 13.76 6.51
C THR A 96 9.24 12.80 5.45
N MET A 97 9.81 13.36 4.38
CA MET A 97 10.36 12.62 3.25
C MET A 97 11.87 12.39 3.34
N ILE A 98 12.58 13.09 4.24
CA ILE A 98 14.02 12.89 4.47
C ILE A 98 14.29 11.43 4.89
N GLY A 99 15.23 10.78 4.18
CA GLY A 99 15.66 9.40 4.45
C GLY A 99 14.70 8.32 3.93
N LYS A 100 13.66 8.69 3.17
CA LYS A 100 12.78 7.72 2.50
C LYS A 100 13.44 7.19 1.23
N SER A 101 13.26 5.90 0.96
CA SER A 101 13.71 5.28 -0.29
C SER A 101 13.15 6.01 -1.51
N GLY A 102 13.96 6.20 -2.55
CA GLY A 102 13.57 6.90 -3.78
C GLY A 102 13.54 8.42 -3.66
N THR A 103 13.91 9.02 -2.53
CA THR A 103 14.05 10.48 -2.40
C THR A 103 15.50 10.92 -2.60
N PRO A 104 15.77 12.12 -3.15
CA PRO A 104 17.14 12.59 -3.35
C PRO A 104 17.91 12.76 -2.04
N GLU A 105 19.17 12.31 -2.00
CA GLU A 105 20.01 12.35 -0.77
C GLU A 105 20.20 13.77 -0.21
N TRP A 106 20.34 14.74 -1.11
CA TRP A 106 20.52 16.15 -0.77
C TRP A 106 19.32 16.75 0.00
N LEU A 107 18.16 16.09 0.01
CA LEU A 107 17.00 16.54 0.79
C LEU A 107 17.35 16.65 2.29
N SER A 108 18.31 15.85 2.75
CA SER A 108 18.86 15.91 4.12
C SER A 108 19.66 17.18 4.45
N GLU A 109 20.07 17.95 3.44
CA GLU A 109 20.79 19.23 3.59
C GLU A 109 19.86 20.40 3.95
N LEU A 110 18.55 20.25 3.68
CA LEU A 110 17.56 21.28 3.97
C LEU A 110 17.40 21.47 5.49
N LYS A 111 17.18 22.72 5.89
CA LYS A 111 17.11 23.14 7.29
C LYS A 111 15.69 23.50 7.71
N SER A 112 15.47 23.48 9.02
CA SER A 112 14.22 23.95 9.62
C SER A 112 13.84 25.33 9.10
N GLY A 113 12.59 25.45 8.65
CA GLY A 113 12.05 26.66 8.04
C GLY A 113 12.04 26.64 6.52
N ASN A 114 12.95 25.88 5.86
CA ASN A 114 12.98 25.82 4.40
C ASN A 114 11.68 25.27 3.82
N ALA A 115 11.33 25.76 2.64
CA ALA A 115 10.19 25.30 1.85
C ALA A 115 10.62 25.03 0.41
N ALA A 116 9.78 24.35 -0.35
CA ALA A 116 10.06 24.08 -1.74
C ALA A 116 8.85 24.29 -2.64
N LEU A 117 9.13 24.54 -3.91
CA LEU A 117 8.19 24.46 -5.00
C LEU A 117 8.61 23.32 -5.94
N LEU A 118 7.77 22.31 -6.11
CA LEU A 118 7.92 21.34 -7.18
C LEU A 118 7.32 21.94 -8.45
N VAL A 119 8.17 22.28 -9.41
CA VAL A 119 7.82 22.92 -10.67
C VAL A 119 7.97 21.93 -11.80
N GLU A 120 6.98 21.84 -12.68
CA GLU A 120 7.04 21.01 -13.88
C GLU A 120 6.66 21.79 -15.14
N VAL A 121 7.34 21.49 -16.23
CA VAL A 121 6.96 21.86 -17.60
C VAL A 121 6.83 20.60 -18.48
N SER A 122 6.01 20.69 -19.52
CA SER A 122 5.78 19.57 -20.45
C SER A 122 5.60 20.05 -21.89
N ALA A 123 6.17 19.31 -22.85
CA ALA A 123 6.17 19.65 -24.27
C ALA A 123 6.11 18.42 -25.20
N ASP A 124 5.83 18.65 -26.48
CA ASP A 124 5.87 17.63 -27.52
C ASP A 124 7.27 17.43 -28.14
N ALA A 125 8.16 18.43 -28.02
CA ALA A 125 9.49 18.42 -28.63
C ALA A 125 10.58 18.90 -27.64
N PRO A 126 11.82 18.36 -27.71
CA PRO A 126 12.88 18.66 -26.75
C PRO A 126 13.33 20.13 -26.72
N ASP A 127 13.38 20.79 -27.87
CA ASP A 127 13.72 22.21 -28.03
C ASP A 127 12.68 23.10 -27.35
N ILE A 128 11.39 22.77 -27.53
CA ILE A 128 10.29 23.45 -26.85
C ILE A 128 10.40 23.23 -25.34
N LEU A 129 10.65 21.99 -24.88
CA LEU A 129 10.82 21.70 -23.45
C LEU A 129 11.93 22.56 -22.82
N GLN A 130 13.09 22.62 -23.49
CA GLN A 130 14.23 23.42 -23.05
C GLN A 130 13.91 24.91 -23.01
N SER A 131 13.18 25.42 -24.01
CA SER A 131 12.74 26.82 -24.04
C SER A 131 11.78 27.18 -22.89
N LEU A 132 11.05 26.21 -22.33
CA LEU A 132 10.12 26.43 -21.22
C LEU A 132 10.84 26.53 -19.86
N TYR A 133 11.81 25.65 -19.57
CA TYR A 133 12.48 25.68 -18.27
C TYR A 133 13.70 26.63 -18.20
N THR A 134 14.30 27.01 -19.33
CA THR A 134 15.47 27.93 -19.34
C THR A 134 15.16 29.30 -18.71
N PRO A 135 14.01 29.95 -19.00
CA PRO A 135 13.63 31.19 -18.32
C PRO A 135 13.42 31.03 -16.82
N ILE A 136 12.99 29.85 -16.36
CA ILE A 136 12.80 29.56 -14.92
C ILE A 136 14.15 29.50 -14.22
N ILE A 137 15.16 28.88 -14.85
CA ILE A 137 16.54 28.83 -14.33
C ILE A 137 17.14 30.24 -14.26
N ALA A 138 16.88 31.07 -15.27
CA ALA A 138 17.39 32.44 -15.34
C ALA A 138 16.65 33.43 -14.41
N ALA A 139 15.49 33.04 -13.86
CA ALA A 139 14.69 33.90 -13.01
C ALA A 139 15.39 34.14 -11.65
N GLN A 140 15.45 35.41 -11.25
CA GLN A 140 16.08 35.83 -10.00
C GLN A 140 15.11 35.72 -8.83
N PHE A 141 14.81 34.50 -8.41
CA PHE A 141 14.01 34.29 -7.20
C PHE A 141 14.78 34.67 -5.95
N ARG A 142 14.11 35.33 -5.01
CA ARG A 142 14.69 35.65 -3.69
C ARG A 142 14.71 34.39 -2.82
N GLY A 143 15.68 34.33 -1.91
CA GLY A 143 15.71 33.30 -0.86
C GLY A 143 15.96 31.87 -1.35
N LEU A 144 16.41 31.64 -2.59
CA LEU A 144 16.84 30.30 -3.01
C LEU A 144 18.00 29.80 -2.15
N VAL A 145 17.88 28.58 -1.63
CA VAL A 145 18.92 27.95 -0.81
C VAL A 145 19.74 26.91 -1.59
N ARG A 146 19.33 26.60 -2.82
CA ARG A 146 20.03 25.69 -3.75
C ARG A 146 19.92 26.20 -5.19
N PRO A 147 20.88 25.84 -6.08
CA PRO A 147 20.74 26.08 -7.51
C PRO A 147 19.52 25.37 -8.11
N ILE A 148 18.92 25.98 -9.15
CA ILE A 148 17.81 25.37 -9.88
C ILE A 148 18.38 24.33 -10.86
N VAL A 149 17.94 23.08 -10.73
CA VAL A 149 18.32 21.98 -11.62
C VAL A 149 17.04 21.26 -12.06
N PHE A 150 16.80 21.20 -13.37
CA PHE A 150 15.67 20.46 -13.95
C PHE A 150 16.09 19.06 -14.33
N GLU A 151 15.34 18.07 -13.84
CA GLU A 151 15.45 16.67 -14.24
C GLU A 151 14.55 16.41 -15.44
N THR A 152 15.10 15.74 -16.47
CA THR A 152 14.35 15.29 -17.65
C THR A 152 14.20 13.77 -17.70
N ASP A 153 14.91 13.05 -16.83
CA ASP A 153 14.79 11.60 -16.70
C ASP A 153 13.48 11.22 -16.01
N SER A 154 12.77 10.23 -16.57
CA SER A 154 11.44 9.85 -16.09
C SER A 154 11.46 9.26 -14.67
N GLU A 155 12.51 8.54 -14.29
CA GLU A 155 12.64 7.98 -12.94
C GLU A 155 12.91 9.09 -11.92
N GLN A 156 13.81 10.03 -12.25
CA GLN A 156 14.09 11.20 -11.40
C GLN A 156 12.88 12.12 -11.22
N ILE A 157 12.13 12.39 -12.30
CA ILE A 157 10.87 13.15 -12.22
C ILE A 157 9.87 12.42 -11.32
N THR A 158 9.76 11.10 -11.46
CA THR A 158 8.89 10.28 -10.61
C THR A 158 9.31 10.36 -9.14
N ALA A 159 10.60 10.28 -8.85
CA ALA A 159 11.16 10.44 -7.50
C ALA A 159 10.79 11.80 -6.88
N LEU A 160 10.85 12.89 -7.65
CA LEU A 160 10.41 14.22 -7.18
C LEU A 160 8.89 14.25 -6.90
N TRP A 161 8.07 13.68 -7.76
CA TRP A 161 6.61 13.61 -7.55
C TRP A 161 6.20 12.68 -6.39
N GLN A 162 7.01 11.68 -6.06
CA GLN A 162 6.81 10.84 -4.88
C GLN A 162 6.96 11.65 -3.59
N ILE A 163 7.85 12.66 -3.54
CA ILE A 163 7.94 13.60 -2.41
C ILE A 163 6.58 14.27 -2.19
N ARG A 164 5.94 14.77 -3.25
CA ARG A 164 4.63 15.46 -3.17
C ARG A 164 3.45 14.53 -2.87
N SER A 165 3.44 13.33 -3.44
CA SER A 165 2.29 12.42 -3.34
C SER A 165 2.23 11.68 -2.00
N GLY A 166 3.38 11.48 -1.35
CA GLY A 166 3.48 10.74 -0.08
C GLY A 166 3.09 11.52 1.19
N ILE A 167 2.97 12.85 1.11
CA ILE A 167 2.88 13.72 2.30
C ILE A 167 1.67 13.41 3.17
N PHE A 168 0.47 13.38 2.60
CA PHE A 168 -0.75 13.26 3.39
C PHE A 168 -0.78 11.96 4.23
N PRO A 169 -0.54 10.78 3.65
CA PRO A 169 -0.39 9.54 4.41
C PRO A 169 0.71 9.56 5.47
N VAL A 170 1.91 10.07 5.15
CA VAL A 170 3.06 10.04 6.06
C VAL A 170 2.89 11.02 7.23
N VAL A 171 2.34 12.20 6.97
CA VAL A 171 1.98 13.17 8.02
C VAL A 171 0.88 12.58 8.90
N GLY A 172 -0.17 12.03 8.29
CA GLY A 172 -1.29 11.46 9.03
C GLY A 172 -0.92 10.22 9.85
N SER A 173 0.09 9.44 9.45
CA SER A 173 0.59 8.31 10.27
C SER A 173 1.40 8.76 11.48
N LYS A 174 1.88 10.00 11.52
CA LYS A 174 2.60 10.59 12.66
C LYS A 174 1.69 11.33 13.63
N ARG A 175 0.37 11.35 13.39
CA ARG A 175 -0.60 11.99 14.28
C ARG A 175 -0.59 11.35 15.67
N PRO A 176 -0.91 12.09 16.74
CA PRO A 176 -1.18 11.50 18.04
C PRO A 176 -2.24 10.40 17.97
N LYS A 177 -2.02 9.29 18.67
CA LYS A 177 -3.01 8.21 18.76
C LYS A 177 -4.35 8.73 19.29
N GLY A 178 -5.46 8.29 18.69
CA GLY A 178 -6.79 8.77 19.01
C GLY A 178 -7.16 10.12 18.39
N SER A 179 -6.21 10.83 17.75
CA SER A 179 -6.51 12.05 17.01
C SER A 179 -6.90 11.78 15.57
N MET A 180 -7.59 12.74 14.95
CA MET A 180 -8.02 12.68 13.56
C MET A 180 -6.98 13.30 12.64
N VAL A 181 -7.10 13.05 11.34
CA VAL A 181 -6.39 13.80 10.30
C VAL A 181 -7.42 14.59 9.54
N ILE A 182 -7.40 15.90 9.68
CA ILE A 182 -8.28 16.81 8.94
C ILE A 182 -7.42 17.48 7.87
N ILE A 183 -7.85 17.36 6.62
CA ILE A 183 -7.26 18.04 5.48
C ILE A 183 -8.29 19.01 4.91
N GLU A 184 -7.92 20.27 4.86
CA GLU A 184 -8.70 21.32 4.23
C GLU A 184 -7.96 21.84 2.99
N ASP A 185 -8.70 22.43 2.07
CA ASP A 185 -8.24 22.87 0.76
C ASP A 185 -8.90 24.21 0.43
N VAL A 186 -8.10 25.28 0.44
CA VAL A 186 -8.59 26.65 0.27
C VAL A 186 -7.93 27.27 -0.94
N ALA A 187 -8.65 28.14 -1.66
CA ALA A 187 -8.10 28.86 -2.80
C ALA A 187 -8.09 30.37 -2.56
N VAL A 188 -6.97 31.03 -2.85
CA VAL A 188 -6.86 32.50 -2.81
C VAL A 188 -6.28 33.02 -4.13
N PRO A 189 -6.46 34.31 -4.46
CA PRO A 189 -5.76 34.91 -5.59
C PRO A 189 -4.23 34.68 -5.51
N VAL A 190 -3.62 34.21 -6.60
CA VAL A 190 -2.21 33.79 -6.64
C VAL A 190 -1.26 34.92 -6.25
N ASP A 191 -1.58 36.15 -6.62
CA ASP A 191 -0.85 37.37 -6.27
C ASP A 191 -0.83 37.67 -4.76
N LYS A 192 -1.72 37.03 -3.98
CA LYS A 192 -1.81 37.18 -2.52
C LYS A 192 -1.30 35.96 -1.75
N LEU A 193 -0.80 34.94 -2.43
CA LEU A 193 -0.47 33.63 -1.85
C LEU A 193 0.57 33.73 -0.73
N GLY A 194 1.62 34.55 -0.91
CA GLY A 194 2.63 34.79 0.12
C GLY A 194 2.04 35.31 1.43
N SER A 195 1.28 36.41 1.38
CA SER A 195 0.61 36.98 2.56
C SER A 195 -0.34 35.97 3.22
N PHE A 196 -1.11 35.25 2.40
CA PHE A 196 -2.05 34.26 2.90
C PHE A 196 -1.35 33.14 3.69
N VAL A 197 -0.28 32.56 3.16
CA VAL A 197 0.48 31.50 3.83
C VAL A 197 1.04 31.97 5.18
N ASN A 198 1.57 33.19 5.23
CA ASN A 198 2.14 33.72 6.48
C ASN A 198 1.08 33.86 7.57
N GLU A 199 -0.12 34.31 7.22
CA GLU A 199 -1.21 34.49 8.17
C GLU A 199 -1.88 33.18 8.55
N LEU A 200 -2.00 32.25 7.62
CA LEU A 200 -2.47 30.89 7.88
C LEU A 200 -1.57 30.19 8.91
N ARG A 201 -0.24 30.36 8.79
CA ARG A 201 0.71 29.89 9.82
C ARG A 201 0.47 30.55 11.17
N GLY A 202 0.23 31.87 11.19
CA GLY A 202 -0.12 32.59 12.42
C GLY A 202 -1.41 32.07 13.08
N LEU A 203 -2.38 31.59 12.30
CA LEU A 203 -3.56 30.91 12.85
C LEU A 203 -3.19 29.59 13.52
N PHE A 204 -2.37 28.75 12.88
CA PHE A 204 -1.92 27.49 13.49
C PHE A 204 -1.13 27.70 14.78
N GLU A 205 -0.28 28.73 14.83
CA GLU A 205 0.45 29.10 16.05
C GLU A 205 -0.50 29.57 17.15
N ARG A 206 -1.47 30.42 16.83
CA ARG A 206 -2.46 30.96 17.80
C ARG A 206 -3.33 29.87 18.42
N TYR A 207 -3.71 28.86 17.63
CA TYR A 207 -4.60 27.78 18.05
C TYR A 207 -3.88 26.48 18.42
N GLU A 208 -2.54 26.54 18.58
CA GLU A 208 -1.67 25.45 19.06
C GLU A 208 -1.57 24.22 18.12
N PHE A 209 -1.82 24.40 16.82
CA PHE A 209 -1.64 23.39 15.79
C PHE A 209 -0.22 23.42 15.19
N HIS A 210 0.81 23.35 16.05
CA HIS A 210 2.22 23.50 15.64
C HIS A 210 2.75 22.43 14.66
N SER A 211 2.06 21.30 14.57
CA SER A 211 2.39 20.23 13.61
C SER A 211 1.64 20.36 12.29
N ALA A 212 0.95 21.49 12.07
CA ALA A 212 0.25 21.73 10.82
C ALA A 212 1.21 21.70 9.63
N VAL A 213 0.68 21.22 8.51
CA VAL A 213 1.41 21.05 7.26
C VAL A 213 0.70 21.86 6.20
N ILE A 214 1.43 22.66 5.43
CA ILE A 214 0.91 23.40 4.26
C ILE A 214 1.57 22.86 3.00
N PHE A 215 0.75 22.45 2.03
CA PHE A 215 1.20 21.98 0.72
C PHE A 215 0.08 22.13 -0.30
N GLY A 216 0.37 22.13 -1.60
CA GLY A 216 -0.70 22.06 -2.61
C GLY A 216 -0.44 22.77 -3.92
N HIS A 217 -1.49 22.83 -4.73
CA HIS A 217 -1.53 23.33 -6.11
C HIS A 217 -1.37 24.86 -6.19
N ALA A 218 -0.21 25.36 -5.78
CA ALA A 218 0.09 26.77 -5.64
C ALA A 218 -0.09 27.57 -6.95
N ARG A 219 0.16 26.96 -8.12
CA ARG A 219 -0.10 27.57 -9.44
C ARG A 219 -1.53 28.13 -9.57
N ASP A 220 -2.50 27.46 -8.95
CA ASP A 220 -3.92 27.82 -9.00
C ASP A 220 -4.38 28.60 -7.77
N GLY A 221 -3.44 28.91 -6.86
CA GLY A 221 -3.73 29.54 -5.57
C GLY A 221 -4.43 28.60 -4.59
N ASN A 222 -4.51 27.31 -4.90
CA ASN A 222 -5.09 26.27 -4.06
C ASN A 222 -4.02 25.69 -3.12
N LEU A 223 -4.24 25.80 -1.82
CA LEU A 223 -3.39 25.23 -0.79
C LEU A 223 -4.20 24.29 0.09
N HIS A 224 -3.61 23.13 0.36
CA HIS A 224 -4.05 22.23 1.39
C HIS A 224 -3.32 22.52 2.69
N PHE A 225 -4.02 22.28 3.79
CA PHE A 225 -3.36 22.14 5.08
C PHE A 225 -3.89 20.94 5.86
N ILE A 226 -3.02 20.35 6.67
CA ILE A 226 -3.35 19.22 7.54
C ILE A 226 -3.24 19.67 8.99
N VAL A 227 -4.27 19.42 9.78
CA VAL A 227 -4.25 19.50 11.25
C VAL A 227 -4.68 18.16 11.84
N THR A 228 -4.22 17.87 13.06
CA THR A 228 -4.46 16.56 13.70
C THR A 228 -5.16 16.63 15.05
N PRO A 229 -6.34 17.28 15.15
CA PRO A 229 -7.02 17.48 16.42
C PRO A 229 -7.57 16.17 16.99
N ASN A 230 -7.55 16.05 18.31
CA ASN A 230 -8.37 15.06 19.03
C ASN A 230 -9.72 15.68 19.44
N LEU A 231 -10.72 15.52 18.58
CA LEU A 231 -12.06 16.10 18.79
C LEU A 231 -12.90 15.36 19.85
N SER A 232 -12.38 14.29 20.46
CA SER A 232 -12.97 13.69 21.67
C SER A 232 -12.68 14.53 22.94
N VAL A 233 -11.63 15.36 22.91
CA VAL A 233 -11.26 16.25 24.01
C VAL A 233 -11.95 17.61 23.81
N ALA A 234 -12.84 17.97 24.74
CA ALA A 234 -13.67 19.18 24.64
C ALA A 234 -12.85 20.46 24.38
N ALA A 235 -11.79 20.69 25.15
CA ALA A 235 -10.94 21.88 24.97
C ALA A 235 -10.27 21.95 23.58
N GLU A 236 -9.90 20.80 23.01
CA GLU A 236 -9.28 20.73 21.69
C GLU A 236 -10.32 20.88 20.57
N ARG A 237 -11.54 20.38 20.79
CA ARG A 237 -12.69 20.65 19.93
C ARG A 237 -13.02 22.14 19.87
N ASP A 238 -13.00 22.82 21.01
CA ASP A 238 -13.22 24.28 21.08
C ASP A 238 -12.10 25.04 20.36
N ARG A 239 -10.82 24.65 20.54
CA ARG A 239 -9.71 25.25 19.78
C ARG A 239 -9.89 25.06 18.28
N PHE A 240 -10.26 23.87 17.83
CA PHE A 240 -10.52 23.58 16.42
C PHE A 240 -11.68 24.42 15.88
N LYS A 241 -12.80 24.52 16.60
CA LYS A 241 -13.95 25.36 16.25
C LYS A 241 -13.53 26.82 16.00
N HIS A 242 -12.85 27.44 16.96
CA HIS A 242 -12.42 28.84 16.82
C HIS A 242 -11.36 29.03 15.73
N MET A 243 -10.50 28.03 15.50
CA MET A 243 -9.57 28.03 14.36
C MET A 243 -10.34 28.04 13.04
N MET A 244 -11.35 27.19 12.87
CA MET A 244 -12.19 27.15 11.67
C MET A 244 -12.94 28.47 11.44
N GLU A 245 -13.52 29.07 12.48
CA GLU A 245 -14.17 30.38 12.37
C GLU A 245 -13.19 31.48 11.91
N SER A 246 -11.95 31.45 12.43
CA SER A 246 -10.89 32.38 12.06
C SER A 246 -10.35 32.14 10.65
N LEU A 247 -10.24 30.87 10.25
CA LEU A 247 -9.90 30.48 8.88
C LEU A 247 -10.95 30.99 7.90
N VAL A 248 -12.24 30.84 8.22
CA VAL A 248 -13.32 31.31 7.37
C VAL A 248 -13.26 32.83 7.22
N ALA A 249 -13.05 33.56 8.31
CA ALA A 249 -12.85 35.01 8.25
C ALA A 249 -11.61 35.41 7.42
N LEU A 250 -10.52 34.66 7.57
CA LEU A 250 -9.30 34.87 6.79
C LEU A 250 -9.57 34.69 5.29
N VAL A 251 -10.11 33.54 4.90
CA VAL A 251 -10.29 33.19 3.49
C VAL A 251 -11.37 34.05 2.84
N VAL A 252 -12.57 34.13 3.43
CA VAL A 252 -13.73 34.80 2.83
C VAL A 252 -13.61 36.31 2.97
N ASP A 253 -13.39 36.82 4.18
CA ASP A 253 -13.54 38.26 4.43
C ASP A 253 -12.26 39.03 4.07
N ARG A 254 -11.08 38.47 4.33
CA ARG A 254 -9.80 39.16 4.06
C ARG A 254 -9.26 38.92 2.66
N PHE A 255 -9.26 37.67 2.20
CA PHE A 255 -8.67 37.31 0.90
C PHE A 255 -9.67 37.21 -0.24
N ASP A 256 -10.98 37.18 0.06
CA ASP A 256 -12.06 36.87 -0.88
C ASP A 256 -11.78 35.59 -1.70
N GLY A 257 -11.23 34.59 -1.00
CA GLY A 257 -10.89 33.26 -1.48
C GLY A 257 -12.05 32.26 -1.39
N SER A 258 -11.82 31.02 -1.81
CA SER A 258 -12.75 29.90 -1.69
C SER A 258 -12.40 29.03 -0.48
N LEU A 259 -13.41 28.65 0.31
CA LEU A 259 -13.23 27.71 1.43
C LEU A 259 -12.95 26.29 0.96
N LYS A 260 -13.39 25.95 -0.25
CA LYS A 260 -13.17 24.66 -0.90
C LYS A 260 -12.75 24.83 -2.34
N ALA A 261 -11.60 24.29 -2.69
CA ALA A 261 -11.07 24.36 -4.04
C ALA A 261 -11.46 23.11 -4.85
N GLU A 262 -11.32 21.93 -4.26
CA GLU A 262 -11.40 20.63 -4.94
C GLU A 262 -12.16 19.57 -4.13
N HIS A 263 -12.01 19.50 -2.80
CA HIS A 263 -12.55 18.39 -2.00
C HIS A 263 -14.07 18.44 -1.76
N GLY A 264 -14.74 19.49 -2.23
CA GLY A 264 -16.16 19.70 -2.00
C GLY A 264 -16.49 20.25 -0.61
N THR A 265 -17.74 20.63 -0.43
CA THR A 265 -18.29 21.22 0.79
C THR A 265 -18.49 20.17 1.89
N GLY A 266 -19.07 19.02 1.55
CA GLY A 266 -19.42 17.99 2.51
C GLY A 266 -20.32 18.48 3.63
N ARG A 267 -20.23 17.80 4.78
CA ARG A 267 -20.80 18.26 6.07
C ARG A 267 -19.90 19.27 6.77
N ALA A 268 -18.59 19.17 6.54
CA ALA A 268 -17.58 19.93 7.28
C ALA A 268 -17.60 21.43 6.93
N MET A 269 -17.90 21.80 5.68
CA MET A 269 -17.99 23.21 5.27
C MET A 269 -19.41 23.71 5.03
N ALA A 270 -20.43 22.85 5.09
CA ALA A 270 -21.82 23.24 4.91
C ALA A 270 -22.25 24.44 5.79
N PRO A 271 -21.84 24.54 7.08
CA PRO A 271 -22.17 25.69 7.92
C PRO A 271 -21.68 27.05 7.40
N PHE A 272 -20.70 27.08 6.49
CA PHE A 272 -20.02 28.29 6.04
C PHE A 272 -20.38 28.70 4.61
N VAL A 273 -21.21 27.92 3.90
CA VAL A 273 -21.61 28.19 2.50
C VAL A 273 -22.28 29.56 2.38
N GLU A 274 -23.21 29.88 3.28
CA GLU A 274 -23.90 31.17 3.28
C GLU A 274 -22.93 32.34 3.49
N ARG A 275 -21.93 32.19 4.36
CA ARG A 275 -20.93 33.24 4.60
C ARG A 275 -20.07 33.49 3.36
N GLU A 276 -19.70 32.46 2.62
CA GLU A 276 -18.90 32.61 1.40
C GLU A 276 -19.69 33.28 0.24
N TRP A 277 -20.95 32.88 0.07
CA TRP A 277 -21.77 33.26 -1.09
C TRP A 277 -22.71 34.44 -0.84
N GLY A 278 -23.05 34.71 0.41
CA GLY A 278 -24.11 35.62 0.81
C GLY A 278 -25.50 34.98 0.75
N GLY A 279 -26.45 35.54 1.51
CA GLY A 279 -27.80 34.99 1.67
C GLY A 279 -28.59 34.83 0.38
N GLU A 280 -28.45 35.75 -0.58
CA GLU A 280 -29.19 35.67 -1.85
C GLU A 280 -28.80 34.45 -2.70
N ILE A 281 -27.49 34.18 -2.84
CA ILE A 281 -27.01 33.04 -3.61
C ILE A 281 -27.25 31.74 -2.83
N TYR A 282 -27.12 31.77 -1.50
CA TYR A 282 -27.44 30.63 -0.65
C TYR A 282 -28.93 30.23 -0.72
N ASP A 283 -29.85 31.20 -0.81
CA ASP A 283 -31.28 30.93 -1.04
C ASP A 283 -31.51 30.24 -2.39
N VAL A 284 -30.82 30.67 -3.45
CA VAL A 284 -30.85 30.00 -4.76
C VAL A 284 -30.40 28.54 -4.62
N MET A 285 -29.29 28.27 -3.93
CA MET A 285 -28.81 26.91 -3.69
C MET A 285 -29.82 26.07 -2.90
N THR A 286 -30.45 26.66 -1.87
CA THR A 286 -31.48 26.00 -1.07
C THR A 286 -32.72 25.66 -1.88
N ARG A 287 -33.13 26.56 -2.79
CA ARG A 287 -34.24 26.32 -3.72
C ARG A 287 -33.90 25.22 -4.72
N ILE A 288 -32.68 25.18 -5.25
CA ILE A 288 -32.19 24.08 -6.11
C ILE A 288 -32.33 22.75 -5.35
N LYS A 289 -31.80 22.64 -4.13
CA LYS A 289 -31.92 21.42 -3.32
C LYS A 289 -33.38 20.97 -3.16
N ARG A 290 -34.30 21.90 -2.84
CA ARG A 290 -35.73 21.58 -2.68
C ARG A 290 -36.42 21.16 -3.98
N LEU A 291 -35.98 21.66 -5.13
CA LEU A 291 -36.52 21.27 -6.43
C LEU A 291 -36.16 19.83 -6.81
N PHE A 292 -34.91 19.43 -6.55
CA PHE A 292 -34.41 18.08 -6.87
C PHE A 292 -34.76 17.04 -5.81
N ASP A 293 -34.80 17.44 -4.55
CA ASP A 293 -35.02 16.55 -3.41
C ASP A 293 -36.04 17.15 -2.42
N PRO A 294 -37.34 17.18 -2.79
CA PRO A 294 -38.38 17.75 -1.95
C PRO A 294 -38.60 16.98 -0.63
N TYR A 295 -38.12 15.75 -0.54
CA TYR A 295 -38.25 14.90 0.65
C TYR A 295 -36.98 14.85 1.52
N GLY A 296 -35.87 15.43 1.05
CA GLY A 296 -34.60 15.47 1.79
C GLY A 296 -33.92 14.10 1.94
N ILE A 297 -34.12 13.18 0.99
CA ILE A 297 -33.57 11.80 1.08
C ILE A 297 -32.18 11.66 0.45
N LEU A 298 -31.78 12.59 -0.41
CA LEU A 298 -30.52 12.52 -1.14
C LEU A 298 -29.40 13.16 -0.31
N ASN A 299 -28.56 12.30 0.29
CA ASN A 299 -27.39 12.65 1.09
C ASN A 299 -27.65 13.81 2.07
N PRO A 300 -28.52 13.60 3.09
CA PRO A 300 -28.96 14.67 3.98
C PRO A 300 -27.79 15.34 4.71
N ASP A 301 -27.99 16.60 5.08
CA ASP A 301 -27.05 17.42 5.86
C ASP A 301 -25.71 17.74 5.16
N VAL A 302 -25.56 17.41 3.87
CA VAL A 302 -24.40 17.75 3.02
C VAL A 302 -24.72 18.97 2.15
N ILE A 303 -23.74 19.87 2.00
CA ILE A 303 -23.82 21.17 1.30
C ILE A 303 -24.82 22.14 1.94
N ILE A 304 -26.12 21.82 1.93
CA ILE A 304 -27.17 22.59 2.58
C ILE A 304 -27.46 21.95 3.92
N ASN A 305 -27.02 22.62 4.99
CA ASN A 305 -27.18 22.12 6.34
C ASN A 305 -27.56 23.27 7.30
N PRO A 306 -28.71 23.21 7.99
CA PRO A 306 -29.11 24.24 8.94
C PRO A 306 -28.32 24.20 10.26
N ASN A 307 -27.62 23.10 10.56
CA ASN A 307 -26.80 22.96 11.76
C ASN A 307 -25.47 23.72 11.60
N THR A 308 -25.35 24.87 12.26
CA THR A 308 -24.14 25.71 12.23
C THR A 308 -22.91 25.06 12.86
N GLU A 309 -23.09 23.98 13.63
CA GLU A 309 -22.01 23.25 14.29
C GLU A 309 -21.73 21.87 13.66
N ALA A 310 -22.27 21.59 12.47
CA ALA A 310 -22.08 20.30 11.80
C ALA A 310 -20.59 19.93 11.60
N HIS A 311 -19.71 20.92 11.48
CA HIS A 311 -18.27 20.77 11.31
C HIS A 311 -17.51 20.22 12.54
N ILE A 312 -18.16 20.16 13.71
CA ILE A 312 -17.60 19.62 14.97
C ILE A 312 -18.47 18.52 15.60
N GLN A 313 -19.51 18.07 14.91
CA GLN A 313 -20.46 17.07 15.40
C GLN A 313 -20.44 15.81 14.51
N GLN A 314 -20.88 14.68 15.05
CA GLN A 314 -20.98 13.40 14.31
C GLN A 314 -19.69 13.02 13.57
N LEU A 315 -18.56 13.29 14.24
CA LEU A 315 -17.24 13.00 13.71
C LEU A 315 -16.94 11.52 13.90
N LYS A 316 -16.12 10.98 13.00
CA LYS A 316 -15.72 9.59 13.07
C LYS A 316 -14.69 9.41 14.19
N ASP A 317 -15.05 8.62 15.20
CA ASP A 317 -14.09 8.24 16.24
C ASP A 317 -13.03 7.28 15.69
N LEU A 318 -11.77 7.50 16.12
CA LEU A 318 -10.62 6.69 15.76
C LEU A 318 -10.02 6.05 17.03
N PRO A 319 -10.67 5.02 17.60
CA PRO A 319 -10.15 4.35 18.78
C PRO A 319 -8.80 3.71 18.50
N ASN A 320 -7.97 3.61 19.53
CA ASN A 320 -6.66 2.96 19.45
C ASN A 320 -6.85 1.45 19.34
N CYS A 321 -6.19 0.84 18.36
CA CYS A 321 -6.20 -0.60 18.15
C CYS A 321 -4.85 -1.22 18.49
N ASN A 322 -3.83 -0.95 17.68
CA ASN A 322 -2.45 -1.37 17.87
C ASN A 322 -1.51 -0.49 17.03
N ASP A 323 -0.21 -0.56 17.32
CA ASP A 323 0.80 0.30 16.69
C ASP A 323 0.78 0.26 15.16
N GLU A 324 0.49 -0.90 14.55
CA GLU A 324 0.45 -1.07 13.10
C GLU A 324 -0.84 -0.48 12.48
N MET A 325 -2.00 -0.74 13.11
CA MET A 325 -3.30 -0.25 12.65
C MET A 325 -3.47 1.27 12.86
N ASP A 326 -2.89 1.81 13.93
CA ASP A 326 -3.08 3.22 14.30
C ASP A 326 -2.37 4.17 13.31
N LEU A 327 -1.37 3.68 12.56
CA LEU A 327 -0.78 4.39 11.43
C LEU A 327 -1.79 4.64 10.29
N CYS A 328 -2.86 3.83 10.18
CA CYS A 328 -3.82 3.90 9.09
C CYS A 328 -4.69 5.15 9.17
N ILE A 329 -4.71 5.93 8.08
CA ILE A 329 -5.59 7.09 7.88
C ILE A 329 -6.78 6.80 6.96
N GLU A 330 -7.02 5.53 6.61
CA GLU A 330 -8.16 5.08 5.81
C GLU A 330 -8.23 5.63 4.36
N CYS A 331 -7.09 6.00 3.80
CA CYS A 331 -6.94 6.53 2.45
C CYS A 331 -7.26 5.56 1.30
N GLY A 332 -7.21 4.25 1.53
CA GLY A 332 -7.63 3.25 0.55
C GLY A 332 -6.58 2.80 -0.49
N PHE A 333 -5.35 3.33 -0.49
CA PHE A 333 -4.28 2.89 -1.43
C PHE A 333 -4.04 1.38 -1.43
N CYS A 334 -4.27 0.72 -0.29
CA CYS A 334 -4.10 -0.72 -0.14
C CYS A 334 -5.20 -1.57 -0.81
N GLU A 335 -6.35 -0.98 -1.18
CA GLU A 335 -7.52 -1.73 -1.63
C GLU A 335 -7.32 -2.40 -2.99
N SER A 336 -6.77 -1.65 -3.96
CA SER A 336 -6.48 -2.15 -5.31
C SER A 336 -5.36 -3.18 -5.34
N ALA A 337 -4.42 -3.10 -4.41
CA ALA A 337 -3.30 -4.05 -4.31
C ALA A 337 -3.68 -5.36 -3.62
N CYS A 338 -4.77 -5.39 -2.85
CA CYS A 338 -5.14 -6.58 -2.09
C CYS A 338 -5.94 -7.55 -2.97
N PRO A 339 -5.42 -8.77 -3.20
CA PRO A 339 -6.03 -9.69 -4.16
C PRO A 339 -7.38 -10.26 -3.69
N THR A 340 -7.71 -10.12 -2.40
CA THR A 340 -8.98 -10.60 -1.83
C THR A 340 -10.08 -9.54 -1.80
N THR A 341 -9.78 -8.26 -2.07
CA THR A 341 -10.79 -7.17 -2.03
C THR A 341 -12.05 -7.47 -2.85
N PRO A 342 -12.00 -8.09 -4.05
CA PRO A 342 -13.21 -8.28 -4.86
C PRO A 342 -14.28 -9.21 -4.27
N PHE A 343 -13.94 -10.04 -3.28
CA PHE A 343 -14.84 -11.06 -2.75
C PHE A 343 -14.78 -11.19 -1.21
N ASN A 344 -14.07 -10.28 -0.54
CA ASN A 344 -13.82 -10.30 0.90
C ASN A 344 -13.51 -8.87 1.40
N TYR A 345 -13.29 -8.71 2.71
CA TYR A 345 -12.91 -7.41 3.27
C TYR A 345 -11.60 -6.87 2.68
N SER A 346 -11.62 -5.61 2.24
CA SER A 346 -10.43 -4.86 1.86
C SER A 346 -9.50 -4.67 3.08
N PRO A 347 -8.19 -4.41 2.88
CA PRO A 347 -7.30 -4.16 4.01
C PRO A 347 -7.73 -2.98 4.88
N ARG A 348 -8.32 -1.94 4.29
CA ARG A 348 -8.91 -0.81 5.01
C ARG A 348 -10.15 -1.23 5.80
N GLN A 349 -11.04 -2.01 5.20
CA GLN A 349 -12.24 -2.52 5.89
C GLN A 349 -11.87 -3.43 7.07
N ARG A 350 -10.81 -4.23 6.96
CA ARG A 350 -10.30 -5.05 8.08
C ARG A 350 -9.88 -4.18 9.26
N ILE A 351 -9.14 -3.10 9.02
CA ILE A 351 -8.74 -2.16 10.09
C ILE A 351 -9.97 -1.44 10.66
N ALA A 352 -10.90 -1.00 9.81
CA ALA A 352 -12.14 -0.36 10.24
C ALA A 352 -13.01 -1.28 11.13
N ALA A 353 -13.12 -2.56 10.77
CA ALA A 353 -13.82 -3.58 11.56
C ALA A 353 -13.24 -3.72 12.98
N HIS A 354 -11.91 -3.69 13.12
CA HIS A 354 -11.26 -3.68 14.43
C HIS A 354 -11.59 -2.40 15.23
N ARG A 355 -11.61 -1.23 14.59
CA ARG A 355 -12.00 0.02 15.24
C ARG A 355 -13.45 -0.01 15.72
N LEU A 356 -14.37 -0.48 14.88
CA LEU A 356 -15.77 -0.66 15.26
C LEU A 356 -15.92 -1.58 16.48
N SER A 357 -15.17 -2.69 16.50
CA SER A 357 -15.14 -3.57 17.68
C SER A 357 -14.63 -2.87 18.95
N GLN A 358 -13.64 -1.96 18.84
CA GLN A 358 -13.19 -1.14 19.99
C GLN A 358 -14.26 -0.16 20.48
N LEU A 359 -15.19 0.27 19.61
CA LEU A 359 -16.33 1.10 19.96
C LEU A 359 -17.50 0.29 20.55
N GLY A 360 -17.38 -1.04 20.63
CA GLY A 360 -18.43 -1.92 21.13
C GLY A 360 -19.42 -2.40 20.08
N GLU A 361 -19.17 -2.13 18.79
CA GLU A 361 -20.02 -2.61 17.71
C GLU A 361 -19.87 -4.13 17.53
N PRO A 362 -20.97 -4.86 17.25
CA PRO A 362 -20.94 -6.30 17.05
C PRO A 362 -20.29 -6.65 15.70
N VAL A 363 -19.01 -7.00 15.74
CA VAL A 363 -18.22 -7.37 14.55
C VAL A 363 -17.59 -8.75 14.74
N ASP A 364 -17.75 -9.64 13.76
CA ASP A 364 -17.08 -10.93 13.73
C ASP A 364 -15.61 -10.76 13.28
N LEU A 365 -14.73 -10.49 14.24
CA LEU A 365 -13.30 -10.31 13.98
C LEU A 365 -12.62 -11.60 13.48
N ASP A 366 -13.15 -12.78 13.81
CA ASP A 366 -12.59 -14.05 13.32
C ASP A 366 -12.85 -14.22 11.82
N ALA A 367 -14.04 -13.84 11.35
CA ALA A 367 -14.37 -13.79 9.93
C ALA A 367 -13.50 -12.75 9.21
N VAL A 368 -13.34 -11.55 9.78
CA VAL A 368 -12.50 -10.48 9.22
C VAL A 368 -11.04 -10.92 9.10
N ALA A 369 -10.48 -11.54 10.15
CA ALA A 369 -9.11 -12.04 10.13
C ALA A 369 -8.93 -13.17 9.10
N SER A 370 -9.89 -14.10 9.02
CA SER A 370 -9.85 -15.21 8.06
C SER A 370 -9.95 -14.77 6.60
N SER A 371 -10.46 -13.56 6.33
CA SER A 371 -10.49 -13.00 4.98
C SER A 371 -9.10 -12.65 4.42
N CYS A 372 -8.06 -12.60 5.27
CA CYS A 372 -6.70 -12.22 4.90
C CYS A 372 -5.80 -13.44 4.64
N VAL A 373 -5.21 -13.52 3.44
CA VAL A 373 -4.25 -14.58 3.06
C VAL A 373 -2.79 -14.28 3.44
N ALA A 374 -2.57 -13.22 4.23
CA ALA A 374 -1.24 -12.82 4.69
C ALA A 374 -0.15 -12.62 3.61
N CYS A 375 -0.56 -12.26 2.38
CA CYS A 375 0.34 -12.06 1.24
C CYS A 375 1.19 -10.78 1.29
N GLY A 376 0.79 -9.79 2.12
CA GLY A 376 1.57 -8.57 2.33
C GLY A 376 1.60 -7.57 1.16
N HIS A 377 0.78 -7.73 0.13
CA HIS A 377 0.71 -6.77 -1.00
C HIS A 377 0.21 -5.39 -0.56
N CYS A 378 -0.65 -5.34 0.47
CA CYS A 378 -1.10 -4.09 1.07
C CYS A 378 0.07 -3.24 1.63
N GLU A 379 1.16 -3.87 2.06
CA GLU A 379 2.33 -3.18 2.63
C GLU A 379 3.09 -2.39 1.57
N GLU A 380 3.17 -2.90 0.35
CA GLU A 380 3.85 -2.25 -0.78
C GLU A 380 3.07 -1.06 -1.31
N ALA A 381 1.75 -1.21 -1.43
CA ALA A 381 0.88 -0.12 -1.87
C ALA A 381 0.63 0.92 -0.77
N CYS A 382 0.81 0.57 0.51
CA CYS A 382 0.60 1.49 1.62
C CYS A 382 1.77 2.47 1.72
N PRO A 383 1.57 3.80 1.61
CA PRO A 383 2.65 4.78 1.69
C PRO A 383 3.42 4.79 3.02
N VAL A 384 2.83 4.20 4.07
CA VAL A 384 3.43 4.10 5.42
C VAL A 384 3.75 2.65 5.82
N GLY A 385 3.67 1.70 4.87
CA GLY A 385 4.16 0.33 5.04
C GLY A 385 3.30 -0.55 5.95
N ILE A 386 1.98 -0.32 5.99
CA ILE A 386 1.08 -1.12 6.83
C ILE A 386 0.92 -2.50 6.22
N ASN A 387 1.34 -3.53 6.96
CA ASN A 387 1.02 -4.90 6.64
C ASN A 387 -0.21 -5.34 7.43
N THR A 388 -1.36 -5.43 6.75
CA THR A 388 -2.62 -5.75 7.42
C THR A 388 -2.61 -7.12 8.10
N SER A 389 -1.88 -8.12 7.59
CA SER A 389 -1.78 -9.40 8.31
C SER A 389 -1.01 -9.26 9.60
N ARG A 390 0.10 -8.51 9.61
CA ARG A 390 0.84 -8.18 10.83
C ARG A 390 -0.04 -7.43 11.84
N ALA A 391 -0.81 -6.46 11.38
CA ALA A 391 -1.78 -5.73 12.20
C ALA A 391 -2.81 -6.66 12.85
N LEU A 392 -3.46 -7.52 12.07
CA LEU A 392 -4.47 -8.47 12.58
C LEU A 392 -3.85 -9.46 13.57
N ASN A 393 -2.71 -10.05 13.19
CA ASN A 393 -2.01 -11.03 14.00
C ASN A 393 -1.49 -10.45 15.32
N ALA A 394 -1.10 -9.17 15.35
CA ALA A 394 -0.70 -8.48 16.58
C ALA A 394 -1.86 -8.41 17.58
N SER A 395 -3.07 -8.10 17.11
CA SER A 395 -4.27 -8.12 17.95
C SER A 395 -4.60 -9.54 18.46
N GLU A 396 -4.53 -10.55 17.59
CA GLU A 396 -4.72 -11.95 18.01
C GLU A 396 -3.66 -12.42 19.03
N SER A 397 -2.40 -12.04 18.81
CA SER A 397 -1.28 -12.35 19.70
C SER A 397 -1.48 -11.74 21.09
N ALA A 398 -1.93 -10.48 21.15
CA ALA A 398 -2.25 -9.81 22.42
C ALA A 398 -3.37 -10.54 23.19
N ALA A 399 -4.39 -11.04 22.48
CA ALA A 399 -5.50 -11.81 23.05
C ALA A 399 -5.15 -13.26 23.42
N ARG A 400 -3.97 -13.76 23.01
CA ARG A 400 -3.60 -15.18 23.14
C ARG A 400 -3.37 -15.61 24.59
N SER A 401 -3.90 -16.78 24.94
CA SER A 401 -3.77 -17.34 26.30
C SER A 401 -2.32 -17.64 26.71
N ARG A 402 -2.04 -17.65 28.03
CA ARG A 402 -0.72 -18.02 28.57
C ARG A 402 -0.27 -19.41 28.14
N MET A 403 -1.20 -20.37 28.07
CA MET A 403 -0.90 -21.73 27.65
C MET A 403 -0.50 -21.79 26.17
N SER A 404 -1.24 -21.10 25.30
CA SER A 404 -0.92 -21.00 23.88
C SER A 404 0.46 -20.38 23.65
N ARG A 405 0.82 -19.33 24.39
CA ARG A 405 2.17 -18.73 24.33
C ARG A 405 3.27 -19.71 24.77
N LYS A 406 3.03 -20.48 25.83
CA LYS A 406 3.97 -21.54 26.25
C LYS A 406 4.16 -22.61 25.17
N VAL A 407 3.08 -23.03 24.51
CA VAL A 407 3.15 -23.99 23.40
C VAL A 407 3.98 -23.42 22.24
N LEU A 408 3.79 -22.16 21.85
CA LEU A 408 4.59 -21.52 20.79
C LEU A 408 6.07 -21.39 21.16
N SER A 409 6.36 -21.03 22.41
CA SER A 409 7.74 -21.01 22.92
C SER A 409 8.37 -22.41 22.91
N TRP A 410 7.62 -23.44 23.27
CA TRP A 410 8.07 -24.83 23.21
C TRP A 410 8.32 -25.26 21.75
N GLN A 411 7.40 -24.94 20.83
CA GLN A 411 7.57 -25.21 19.40
C GLN A 411 8.85 -24.56 18.85
N ARG A 412 9.14 -23.31 19.25
CA ARG A 412 10.38 -22.62 18.88
C ARG A 412 11.62 -23.36 19.41
N GLN A 413 11.64 -23.70 20.70
CA GLN A 413 12.77 -24.36 21.34
C GLN A 413 13.01 -25.78 20.80
N HIS A 414 11.94 -26.48 20.41
CA HIS A 414 11.95 -27.86 19.96
C HIS A 414 11.45 -27.99 18.52
N TRP A 415 11.89 -27.10 17.64
CA TRP A 415 11.40 -26.99 16.27
C TRP A 415 11.49 -28.30 15.48
N GLY A 416 12.61 -29.03 15.57
CA GLY A 416 12.74 -30.34 14.92
C GLY A 416 11.75 -31.38 15.42
N VAL A 417 11.49 -31.42 16.75
CA VAL A 417 10.46 -32.30 17.32
C VAL A 417 9.07 -31.94 16.80
N TYR A 418 8.78 -30.64 16.68
CA TYR A 418 7.53 -30.16 16.10
C TYR A 418 7.36 -30.59 14.64
N LEU A 419 8.42 -30.51 13.82
CA LEU A 419 8.39 -30.96 12.43
C LEU A 419 8.13 -32.47 12.32
N GLU A 420 8.81 -33.29 13.12
CA GLU A 420 8.60 -34.74 13.17
C GLU A 420 7.17 -35.11 13.58
N LEU A 421 6.64 -34.48 14.63
CA LEU A 421 5.26 -34.68 15.06
C LEU A 421 4.26 -34.28 13.97
N SER A 422 4.52 -33.18 13.27
CA SER A 422 3.68 -32.72 12.16
C SER A 422 3.70 -33.71 11.00
N ARG A 423 4.87 -34.22 10.60
CA ARG A 423 5.02 -35.26 9.57
C ARG A 423 4.22 -36.52 9.92
N ARG A 424 4.33 -37.01 11.16
CA ARG A 424 3.55 -38.17 11.64
C ARG A 424 2.05 -37.93 11.63
N ALA A 425 1.62 -36.75 12.08
CA ALA A 425 0.20 -36.38 12.06
C ALA A 425 -0.35 -36.39 10.61
N ILE A 426 0.41 -35.86 9.65
CA ILE A 426 0.05 -35.89 8.23
C ILE A 426 0.04 -37.32 7.68
N ALA A 427 1.01 -38.16 8.04
CA ALA A 427 1.03 -39.57 7.62
C ALA A 427 -0.22 -40.31 8.12
N ILE A 428 -0.63 -40.09 9.37
CA ILE A 428 -1.87 -40.64 9.94
C ILE A 428 -3.10 -40.08 9.21
N TYR A 429 -3.15 -38.76 8.97
CA TYR A 429 -4.23 -38.13 8.21
C TYR A 429 -4.38 -38.77 6.83
N ARG A 430 -3.27 -38.92 6.09
CA ARG A 430 -3.23 -39.57 4.76
C ARG A 430 -3.67 -41.03 4.86
N MET A 431 -3.25 -41.77 5.88
CA MET A 431 -3.65 -43.17 6.10
C MET A 431 -5.17 -43.30 6.31
N ILE A 432 -5.76 -42.44 7.14
CA ILE A 432 -7.20 -42.41 7.40
C ILE A 432 -7.96 -41.98 6.12
N GLY A 433 -7.46 -40.96 5.44
CA GLY A 433 -8.05 -40.40 4.21
C GLY A 433 -8.05 -41.34 2.99
N ARG A 434 -7.34 -42.47 3.03
CA ARG A 434 -7.38 -43.52 1.98
C ARG A 434 -8.75 -44.21 1.91
N TYR A 435 -9.51 -44.24 3.01
CA TYR A 435 -10.79 -44.93 3.08
C TYR A 435 -11.96 -43.93 3.05
N ARG A 436 -13.04 -44.25 2.33
CA ARG A 436 -14.26 -43.40 2.28
C ARG A 436 -14.84 -43.09 3.67
N ALA A 437 -14.83 -44.07 4.57
CA ALA A 437 -15.27 -43.87 5.96
C ALA A 437 -14.36 -42.89 6.71
N GLY A 438 -13.04 -43.00 6.51
CA GLY A 438 -12.06 -42.07 7.07
C GLY A 438 -12.19 -40.67 6.51
N GLN A 439 -12.44 -40.50 5.20
CA GLN A 439 -12.72 -39.19 4.58
C GLN A 439 -13.95 -38.53 5.19
N ARG A 440 -15.04 -39.29 5.40
CA ARG A 440 -16.25 -38.79 6.07
C ARG A 440 -15.97 -38.38 7.53
N TRP A 441 -15.16 -39.17 8.24
CA TRP A 441 -14.78 -38.86 9.61
C TRP A 441 -13.89 -37.62 9.71
N LEU A 442 -12.90 -37.47 8.83
CA LEU A 442 -12.07 -36.26 8.74
C LEU A 442 -12.89 -35.02 8.37
N ALA A 443 -13.84 -35.14 7.44
CA ALA A 443 -14.76 -34.05 7.10
C ALA A 443 -15.65 -33.66 8.30
N TRP A 444 -16.15 -34.64 9.06
CA TRP A 444 -16.88 -34.40 10.29
C TRP A 444 -16.00 -33.69 11.35
N LEU A 445 -14.77 -34.17 11.54
CA LEU A 445 -13.81 -33.57 12.47
C LEU A 445 -13.46 -32.13 12.09
N ASN A 446 -13.24 -31.85 10.79
CA ASN A 446 -13.05 -30.50 10.30
C ASN A 446 -14.26 -29.60 10.59
N ARG A 447 -15.48 -30.11 10.44
CA ARG A 447 -16.71 -29.37 10.77
C ARG A 447 -16.83 -29.06 12.27
N GLN A 448 -16.38 -29.95 13.15
CA GLN A 448 -16.39 -29.73 14.60
C GLN A 448 -15.23 -28.83 15.07
N PHE A 449 -14.08 -28.90 14.40
CA PHE A 449 -12.85 -28.19 14.76
C PHE A 449 -12.27 -27.46 13.54
N PRO A 450 -12.98 -26.44 13.02
CA PRO A 450 -12.49 -25.63 11.91
C PRO A 450 -11.15 -24.98 12.33
N LYS A 451 -10.20 -24.89 11.39
CA LYS A 451 -8.81 -24.41 11.60
C LYS A 451 -7.88 -25.33 12.43
N ARG A 452 -8.33 -26.48 12.93
CA ARG A 452 -7.45 -27.48 13.61
C ARG A 452 -7.26 -28.75 12.81
N VAL A 453 -8.29 -29.15 12.08
CA VAL A 453 -8.24 -30.33 11.20
C VAL A 453 -8.26 -29.84 9.77
N PRO A 454 -7.22 -30.11 8.96
CA PRO A 454 -7.20 -29.73 7.55
C PRO A 454 -8.40 -30.32 6.78
N LYS A 455 -8.91 -29.59 5.79
CA LYS A 455 -9.88 -30.12 4.81
C LYS A 455 -9.19 -31.05 3.81
N TRP A 456 -7.93 -30.74 3.51
CA TRP A 456 -7.14 -31.45 2.52
C TRP A 456 -5.64 -31.29 2.80
N ILE A 457 -4.86 -32.27 2.36
CA ILE A 457 -3.40 -32.24 2.39
C ILE A 457 -2.89 -32.78 1.04
N PRO A 458 -1.87 -32.15 0.43
CA PRO A 458 -1.23 -32.66 -0.78
C PRO A 458 -0.80 -34.12 -0.67
N ALA A 459 -0.75 -34.83 -1.81
CA ALA A 459 -0.17 -36.16 -1.88
C ALA A 459 1.33 -36.11 -1.53
N LYS A 460 1.88 -37.21 -0.97
CA LYS A 460 3.35 -37.32 -0.80
C LYS A 460 3.95 -37.53 -2.18
N ILE A 461 4.95 -36.73 -2.54
CA ILE A 461 5.83 -37.04 -3.68
C ILE A 461 7.07 -37.71 -3.09
N GLU A 462 7.39 -38.93 -3.54
CA GLU A 462 8.58 -39.66 -3.09
C GLU A 462 9.80 -39.24 -3.91
N HIS A 463 10.90 -38.90 -3.24
CA HIS A 463 12.17 -38.55 -3.86
C HIS A 463 13.31 -39.37 -3.26
N PRO A 464 14.45 -39.50 -3.97
CA PRO A 464 15.65 -40.12 -3.41
C PRO A 464 16.08 -39.41 -2.13
N GLY A 465 16.54 -40.17 -1.14
CA GLY A 465 16.93 -39.62 0.16
C GLY A 465 18.05 -38.57 0.04
N VAL A 466 17.90 -37.48 0.80
CA VAL A 466 18.92 -36.44 0.97
C VAL A 466 20.04 -36.97 1.86
N SER A 467 21.29 -36.86 1.40
CA SER A 467 22.45 -37.16 2.22
C SER A 467 22.80 -35.94 3.09
N SER A 468 22.93 -36.15 4.41
CA SER A 468 23.46 -35.15 5.33
C SER A 468 24.96 -34.97 5.08
N LEU A 469 25.32 -34.16 4.09
CA LEU A 469 26.68 -33.71 3.94
C LEU A 469 26.94 -32.70 5.06
N GLY A 470 27.98 -32.96 5.87
CA GLY A 470 28.42 -32.09 6.97
C GLY A 470 28.92 -30.72 6.50
N ALA A 471 29.70 -30.05 7.36
CA ALA A 471 30.17 -28.67 7.18
C ALA A 471 30.55 -28.35 5.72
N SER A 472 29.75 -27.48 5.10
CA SER A 472 29.88 -27.02 3.72
C SER A 472 29.74 -25.50 3.72
N GLN A 473 30.44 -24.81 2.80
CA GLN A 473 30.33 -23.36 2.66
C GLN A 473 28.90 -22.92 2.32
N TYR A 474 28.18 -23.73 1.55
CA TYR A 474 26.79 -23.47 1.16
C TYR A 474 25.85 -24.39 1.93
N LEU A 475 24.88 -23.81 2.64
CA LEU A 475 23.88 -24.54 3.41
C LEU A 475 22.45 -24.18 2.94
N LEU A 476 21.71 -25.18 2.47
CA LEU A 476 20.35 -25.03 1.98
C LEU A 476 19.34 -25.08 3.15
N LEU A 477 18.59 -23.99 3.31
CA LEU A 477 17.39 -23.95 4.15
C LEU A 477 16.18 -24.39 3.34
N THR A 478 15.71 -25.61 3.61
CA THR A 478 14.42 -26.07 3.09
C THR A 478 13.26 -25.42 3.83
N ASN A 479 12.21 -25.07 3.08
CA ASN A 479 11.06 -24.39 3.64
C ASN A 479 10.25 -25.37 4.54
N CYS A 480 9.54 -24.84 5.54
CA CYS A 480 8.84 -25.69 6.51
C CYS A 480 7.71 -26.53 5.91
N ALA A 481 7.06 -26.08 4.82
CA ALA A 481 6.04 -26.85 4.15
C ALA A 481 6.65 -28.05 3.41
N ASP A 482 7.82 -27.88 2.78
CA ASP A 482 8.53 -28.96 2.10
C ASP A 482 8.99 -30.04 3.09
N ARG A 483 9.59 -29.61 4.22
CA ARG A 483 9.98 -30.49 5.34
C ARG A 483 8.80 -31.30 5.91
N ILE A 484 7.58 -30.78 5.85
CA ILE A 484 6.39 -31.44 6.40
C ILE A 484 5.67 -32.30 5.35
N LEU A 485 5.59 -31.85 4.09
CA LEU A 485 4.71 -32.44 3.07
C LEU A 485 5.41 -33.40 2.11
N ASN A 486 6.62 -33.06 1.67
CA ASN A 486 7.28 -33.62 0.48
C ASN A 486 8.67 -34.21 0.72
N ASP A 487 9.23 -34.07 1.93
CA ASP A 487 10.42 -34.82 2.35
C ASP A 487 11.64 -34.57 1.43
N SER A 488 11.92 -33.29 1.13
CA SER A 488 13.23 -32.80 0.65
C SER A 488 13.57 -33.05 -0.84
N ALA A 489 12.55 -33.18 -1.70
CA ALA A 489 12.67 -33.31 -3.16
C ALA A 489 13.69 -32.37 -3.83
N LEU A 490 13.48 -31.08 -3.62
CA LEU A 490 14.28 -30.02 -4.21
C LEU A 490 15.69 -30.01 -3.63
N ALA A 491 15.84 -30.28 -2.33
CA ALA A 491 17.15 -30.38 -1.71
C ALA A 491 17.99 -31.52 -2.31
N ALA A 492 17.39 -32.69 -2.56
CA ALA A 492 18.07 -33.81 -3.20
C ALA A 492 18.54 -33.44 -4.62
N THR A 493 17.67 -32.83 -5.43
CA THR A 493 18.02 -32.35 -6.78
C THR A 493 19.14 -31.33 -6.73
N ILE A 494 19.08 -30.32 -5.86
CA ILE A 494 20.10 -29.28 -5.76
C ILE A 494 21.43 -29.84 -5.26
N GLN A 495 21.44 -30.74 -4.28
CA GLN A 495 22.68 -31.40 -3.84
C GLN A 495 23.30 -32.23 -4.97
N ARG A 496 22.50 -33.03 -5.68
CA ARG A 496 22.96 -33.86 -6.81
C ARG A 496 23.59 -33.01 -7.91
N LEU A 497 22.91 -31.94 -8.31
CA LEU A 497 23.37 -31.03 -9.36
C LEU A 497 24.60 -30.23 -8.93
N ALA A 498 24.61 -29.71 -7.70
CA ALA A 498 25.78 -29.01 -7.18
C ALA A 498 27.02 -29.93 -7.13
N LEU A 499 26.86 -31.18 -6.67
CA LEU A 499 27.95 -32.15 -6.64
C LEU A 499 28.48 -32.48 -8.04
N SER A 500 27.62 -32.51 -9.06
CA SER A 500 28.05 -32.78 -10.44
C SER A 500 28.96 -31.70 -11.02
N VAL A 501 28.99 -30.50 -10.41
CA VAL A 501 29.85 -29.37 -10.80
C VAL A 501 30.89 -29.02 -9.72
N ASP A 502 31.17 -29.97 -8.83
CA ASP A 502 32.12 -29.88 -7.72
C ASP A 502 31.79 -28.76 -6.70
N VAL A 503 30.50 -28.50 -6.48
CA VAL A 503 30.00 -27.59 -5.45
C VAL A 503 29.33 -28.42 -4.36
N ARG A 504 29.81 -28.31 -3.12
CA ARG A 504 29.21 -29.02 -1.97
C ARG A 504 28.14 -28.16 -1.31
N VAL A 505 26.93 -28.72 -1.21
CA VAL A 505 25.78 -28.10 -0.53
C VAL A 505 25.33 -28.99 0.61
N GLY A 506 25.42 -28.49 1.84
CA GLY A 506 24.81 -29.11 3.01
C GLY A 506 23.34 -28.72 3.11
N VAL A 507 22.52 -29.52 3.79
CA VAL A 507 21.15 -29.15 4.15
C VAL A 507 21.11 -28.80 5.63
N LEU A 508 20.56 -27.63 5.97
CA LEU A 508 20.43 -27.22 7.36
C LEU A 508 19.54 -28.21 8.11
N ASP A 509 19.93 -28.50 9.34
CA ASP A 509 19.17 -29.38 10.21
C ASP A 509 17.74 -28.86 10.47
N GLU A 510 16.94 -29.73 11.09
CA GLU A 510 15.57 -29.43 11.45
C GLU A 510 15.44 -28.42 12.61
N HIS A 511 16.53 -28.00 13.26
CA HIS A 511 16.50 -26.96 14.29
C HIS A 511 16.40 -25.56 13.68
N PHE A 512 17.01 -25.32 12.51
CA PHE A 512 16.95 -24.02 11.83
C PHE A 512 15.58 -23.73 11.21
N CYS A 513 15.11 -22.48 11.36
CA CYS A 513 13.86 -21.97 10.77
C CYS A 513 13.95 -20.47 10.54
N CYS A 514 13.43 -19.97 9.41
CA CYS A 514 13.43 -18.53 9.11
C CYS A 514 12.56 -17.68 10.06
N GLY A 515 11.73 -18.30 10.92
CA GLY A 515 10.86 -17.61 11.87
C GLY A 515 9.56 -17.06 11.30
N GLN A 516 9.32 -17.18 9.98
CA GLN A 516 8.16 -16.60 9.30
C GLN A 516 6.81 -17.04 9.89
N ARG A 517 6.70 -18.30 10.33
CA ARG A 517 5.50 -18.82 11.02
C ARG A 517 5.14 -17.97 12.23
N PHE A 518 6.12 -17.64 13.07
CA PHE A 518 5.90 -16.88 14.29
C PHE A 518 5.49 -15.44 13.98
N ASP A 519 6.08 -14.83 12.95
CA ASP A 519 5.65 -13.52 12.44
C ASP A 519 4.19 -13.55 11.95
N HIS A 520 3.80 -14.59 11.21
CA HIS A 520 2.40 -14.83 10.79
C HIS A 520 1.45 -15.14 11.94
N LEU A 521 1.95 -15.41 13.15
CA LEU A 521 1.14 -15.58 14.35
C LEU A 521 1.20 -14.36 15.27
N GLY A 522 1.85 -13.27 14.84
CA GLY A 522 2.00 -12.03 15.62
C GLY A 522 3.01 -12.13 16.75
N GLU A 523 3.88 -13.13 16.74
CA GLU A 523 4.91 -13.39 17.75
C GLU A 523 6.29 -12.95 17.23
N THR A 524 6.42 -11.65 16.92
CA THR A 524 7.61 -11.07 16.28
C THR A 524 8.90 -11.28 17.10
N ALA A 525 8.78 -11.28 18.43
CA ALA A 525 9.90 -11.58 19.33
C ALA A 525 10.38 -13.04 19.18
N LEU A 526 9.46 -14.01 19.10
CA LEU A 526 9.82 -15.41 18.87
C LEU A 526 10.39 -15.62 17.47
N ALA A 527 9.84 -14.93 16.47
CA ALA A 527 10.35 -14.96 15.10
C ALA A 527 11.79 -14.47 15.02
N LYS A 528 12.10 -13.35 15.69
CA LYS A 528 13.46 -12.82 15.78
C LYS A 528 14.40 -13.82 16.46
N LEU A 529 14.02 -14.34 17.64
CA LEU A 529 14.83 -15.33 18.36
C LEU A 529 15.08 -16.61 17.56
N GLN A 530 14.15 -16.99 16.66
CA GLN A 530 14.37 -18.10 15.75
C GLN A 530 15.40 -17.73 14.66
N ARG A 531 15.31 -16.54 14.07
CA ARG A 531 16.30 -16.05 13.08
C ARG A 531 17.70 -15.89 13.66
N ASP A 532 17.81 -15.48 14.91
CA ASP A 532 19.09 -15.28 15.58
C ASP A 532 19.89 -16.60 15.70
N GLN A 533 19.24 -17.78 15.57
CA GLN A 533 19.94 -19.07 15.52
C GLN A 533 20.94 -19.17 14.36
N PHE A 534 20.71 -18.46 13.23
CA PHE A 534 21.62 -18.50 12.09
C PHE A 534 22.98 -17.86 12.42
N GLN A 535 23.06 -17.02 13.46
CA GLN A 535 24.32 -16.44 13.92
C GLN A 535 25.25 -17.48 14.55
N SER A 536 24.76 -18.69 14.90
CA SER A 536 25.61 -19.78 15.37
C SER A 536 26.37 -20.47 14.23
N LEU A 537 26.05 -20.17 12.97
CA LEU A 537 26.77 -20.70 11.81
C LEU A 537 28.12 -19.96 11.64
N PRO A 538 29.17 -20.62 11.10
CA PRO A 538 30.43 -19.97 10.77
C PRO A 538 30.22 -18.75 9.84
N ASN A 539 30.97 -17.67 10.05
CA ASN A 539 30.80 -16.39 9.33
C ASN A 539 30.98 -16.47 7.80
N ASP A 540 31.69 -17.46 7.30
CA ASP A 540 31.94 -17.72 5.88
C ASP A 540 30.84 -18.57 5.22
N THR A 541 29.83 -18.98 6.00
CA THR A 541 28.70 -19.78 5.52
C THR A 541 27.73 -18.92 4.73
N VAL A 542 27.32 -19.42 3.56
CA VAL A 542 26.26 -18.84 2.74
C VAL A 542 25.00 -19.69 2.88
N VAL A 543 23.93 -19.07 3.38
CA VAL A 543 22.63 -19.73 3.52
C VAL A 543 21.83 -19.56 2.24
N ILE A 544 21.47 -20.66 1.60
CA ILE A 544 20.61 -20.67 0.42
C ILE A 544 19.17 -20.86 0.90
N ALA A 545 18.31 -19.87 0.66
CA ALA A 545 16.89 -19.99 0.97
C ALA A 545 16.14 -20.60 -0.22
N GLU A 546 15.56 -21.79 0.00
CA GLU A 546 14.78 -22.51 -1.00
C GLU A 546 13.54 -21.71 -1.43
N ALA A 547 12.75 -21.24 -0.46
CA ALA A 547 11.55 -20.45 -0.70
C ALA A 547 11.84 -18.95 -0.57
N THR A 548 11.28 -18.17 -1.49
CA THR A 548 11.32 -16.70 -1.50
C THR A 548 10.78 -16.09 -0.20
N SER A 549 9.84 -16.78 0.44
CA SER A 549 9.26 -16.38 1.73
C SER A 549 10.26 -16.47 2.89
N CYS A 550 11.09 -17.52 2.91
CA CYS A 550 12.18 -17.67 3.87
C CYS A 550 13.30 -16.68 3.61
N LEU A 551 13.65 -16.45 2.33
CA LEU A 551 14.63 -15.47 1.90
C LEU A 551 14.28 -14.06 2.38
N SER A 552 13.08 -13.58 2.04
CA SER A 552 12.57 -12.27 2.45
C SER A 552 12.57 -12.09 3.98
N THR A 553 12.33 -13.17 4.72
CA THR A 553 12.31 -13.14 6.19
C THR A 553 13.73 -13.09 6.78
N LEU A 554 14.68 -13.84 6.20
CA LEU A 554 16.07 -13.88 6.66
C LEU A 554 16.85 -12.60 6.31
N LEU A 555 16.56 -11.98 5.17
CA LEU A 555 17.14 -10.69 4.77
C LEU A 555 16.82 -9.56 5.76
N ARG A 556 15.79 -9.70 6.59
CA ARG A 556 15.45 -8.74 7.67
C ARG A 556 16.38 -8.82 8.88
N GLY A 557 17.27 -9.81 8.95
CA GLY A 557 18.27 -9.91 10.01
C GLY A 557 18.51 -11.33 10.49
N SER A 558 19.25 -12.12 9.72
CA SER A 558 19.84 -13.41 10.13
C SER A 558 21.26 -13.26 10.68
N GLY A 559 21.95 -12.17 10.36
CA GLY A 559 23.38 -11.98 10.64
C GLY A 559 24.31 -12.80 9.74
N GLN A 560 23.78 -13.54 8.77
CA GLN A 560 24.53 -14.34 7.81
C GLN A 560 24.37 -13.81 6.39
N ARG A 561 25.28 -14.20 5.48
CA ARG A 561 25.06 -13.99 4.04
C ARG A 561 23.97 -14.96 3.58
N VAL A 562 22.87 -14.43 3.06
CA VAL A 562 21.73 -15.21 2.57
C VAL A 562 21.49 -14.90 1.10
N ILE A 563 21.37 -15.93 0.28
CA ILE A 563 21.05 -15.82 -1.15
C ILE A 563 19.82 -16.67 -1.48
N GLY A 564 19.13 -16.30 -2.55
CA GLY A 564 18.00 -17.10 -3.05
C GLY A 564 18.45 -18.31 -3.84
N LEU A 565 17.60 -19.32 -3.92
CA LEU A 565 17.86 -20.50 -4.75
C LEU A 565 18.13 -20.14 -6.21
N ALA A 566 17.39 -19.19 -6.79
CA ALA A 566 17.57 -18.78 -8.18
C ALA A 566 18.94 -18.13 -8.43
N GLU A 567 19.38 -17.26 -7.51
CA GLU A 567 20.73 -16.68 -7.54
C GLU A 567 21.79 -17.77 -7.44
N PHE A 568 21.65 -18.71 -6.49
CA PHE A 568 22.63 -19.78 -6.30
C PHE A 568 22.75 -20.69 -7.54
N VAL A 569 21.62 -21.12 -8.10
CA VAL A 569 21.60 -22.03 -9.26
C VAL A 569 22.22 -21.35 -10.48
N THR A 570 21.83 -20.10 -10.77
CA THR A 570 22.34 -19.36 -11.95
C THR A 570 23.81 -19.00 -11.85
N THR A 571 24.34 -18.75 -10.65
CA THR A 571 25.73 -18.31 -10.47
C THR A 571 26.71 -19.46 -10.25
N HIS A 572 26.30 -20.54 -9.60
CA HIS A 572 27.21 -21.61 -9.18
C HIS A 572 26.99 -22.95 -9.89
N ILE A 573 25.77 -23.24 -10.37
CA ILE A 573 25.42 -24.53 -10.96
C ILE A 573 25.37 -24.46 -12.49
N LEU A 574 24.44 -23.67 -13.05
CA LEU A 574 24.17 -23.67 -14.50
C LEU A 574 25.38 -23.32 -15.39
N PRO A 575 26.29 -22.41 -15.03
CA PRO A 575 27.45 -22.09 -15.87
C PRO A 575 28.39 -23.28 -16.13
N LYS A 576 28.25 -24.37 -15.37
CA LYS A 576 29.08 -25.57 -15.44
C LYS A 576 28.30 -26.82 -15.87
N LEU A 577 27.00 -26.69 -16.15
CA LEU A 577 26.15 -27.78 -16.61
C LEU A 577 25.82 -27.61 -18.09
N ASN A 578 25.68 -28.73 -18.80
CA ASN A 578 25.00 -28.75 -20.09
C ASN A 578 23.50 -28.82 -19.81
N ILE A 579 22.73 -27.88 -20.37
CA ILE A 579 21.31 -27.74 -20.11
C ILE A 579 20.54 -27.90 -21.40
N THR A 580 19.52 -28.75 -21.38
CA THR A 580 18.51 -28.85 -22.43
C THR A 580 17.30 -28.01 -22.04
N ARG A 581 16.95 -27.03 -22.85
CA ARG A 581 15.80 -26.15 -22.58
C ARG A 581 14.48 -26.87 -22.82
N VAL A 582 13.46 -26.52 -22.03
CA VAL A 582 12.08 -26.95 -22.28
C VAL A 582 11.45 -25.99 -23.28
N SER A 583 10.95 -26.54 -24.38
CA SER A 583 10.33 -25.79 -25.49
C SER A 583 8.83 -25.55 -25.32
N GLU A 584 8.20 -26.20 -24.36
CA GLU A 584 6.78 -26.03 -24.04
C GLU A 584 6.53 -24.64 -23.42
N ARG A 585 5.41 -24.01 -23.77
CA ARG A 585 5.04 -22.72 -23.18
C ARG A 585 4.73 -22.85 -21.70
N VAL A 586 5.42 -22.07 -20.88
CA VAL A 586 5.30 -22.08 -19.41
C VAL A 586 4.82 -20.74 -18.86
N GLU A 587 3.89 -20.79 -17.91
CA GLU A 587 3.51 -19.65 -17.07
C GLU A 587 4.09 -19.81 -15.67
N VAL A 588 4.79 -18.79 -15.16
CA VAL A 588 5.52 -18.86 -13.89
C VAL A 588 4.86 -18.00 -12.81
N HIS A 589 4.49 -18.62 -11.69
CA HIS A 589 3.99 -17.94 -10.51
C HIS A 589 5.12 -17.72 -9.48
N LEU A 590 5.63 -16.48 -9.43
CA LEU A 590 6.74 -16.05 -8.56
C LEU A 590 6.49 -16.23 -7.05
N GLY A 591 5.23 -16.29 -6.62
CA GLY A 591 4.84 -16.27 -5.22
C GLY A 591 4.82 -14.83 -4.65
N CYS A 592 3.89 -14.58 -3.74
CA CYS A 592 3.55 -13.24 -3.27
C CYS A 592 4.58 -12.58 -2.33
N THR A 593 5.63 -13.28 -1.92
CA THR A 593 6.67 -12.77 -1.00
C THR A 593 7.92 -12.24 -1.69
N LEU A 594 8.01 -12.39 -3.01
CA LEU A 594 9.15 -11.91 -3.78
C LEU A 594 8.96 -10.42 -4.09
N LYS A 595 9.38 -9.59 -3.13
CA LYS A 595 9.19 -8.14 -3.14
C LYS A 595 10.35 -7.35 -3.77
N SER A 596 11.52 -7.98 -3.94
CA SER A 596 12.72 -7.27 -4.39
C SER A 596 12.92 -7.39 -5.90
N ALA A 597 13.27 -6.26 -6.54
CA ALA A 597 13.58 -6.25 -7.98
C ALA A 597 14.79 -7.16 -8.31
N ASN A 598 15.79 -7.21 -7.43
CA ASN A 598 16.96 -8.09 -7.59
C ASN A 598 16.57 -9.57 -7.61
N GLU A 599 15.73 -10.05 -6.69
CA GLU A 599 15.30 -11.46 -6.73
C GLU A 599 14.52 -11.78 -8.00
N ARG A 600 13.70 -10.83 -8.48
CA ARG A 600 12.95 -11.03 -9.72
C ARG A 600 13.88 -11.16 -10.90
N GLN A 601 14.95 -10.36 -10.96
CA GLN A 601 15.99 -10.48 -11.98
C GLN A 601 16.69 -11.85 -11.93
N HIS A 602 17.03 -12.35 -10.73
CA HIS A 602 17.64 -13.68 -10.59
C HIS A 602 16.70 -14.81 -11.04
N VAL A 603 15.41 -14.70 -10.73
CA VAL A 603 14.41 -15.67 -11.22
C VAL A 603 14.26 -15.59 -12.74
N THR A 604 14.15 -14.38 -13.31
CA THR A 604 14.12 -14.19 -14.77
C THR A 604 15.35 -14.81 -15.45
N ALA A 605 16.55 -14.52 -14.93
CA ALA A 605 17.81 -15.06 -15.48
C ALA A 605 17.90 -16.59 -15.38
N LEU A 606 17.27 -17.19 -14.35
CA LEU A 606 17.14 -18.64 -14.24
C LEU A 606 16.21 -19.19 -15.32
N LEU A 607 15.02 -18.60 -15.48
CA LEU A 607 14.00 -19.06 -16.42
C LEU A 607 14.47 -18.94 -17.87
N ASP A 608 15.16 -17.85 -18.23
CA ASP A 608 15.73 -17.64 -19.58
C ASP A 608 16.78 -18.69 -19.97
N GLN A 609 17.37 -19.36 -18.99
CA GLN A 609 18.32 -20.46 -19.23
C GLN A 609 17.63 -21.82 -19.33
N LEU A 610 16.47 -22.00 -18.71
CA LEU A 610 15.75 -23.29 -18.62
C LEU A 610 14.63 -23.43 -19.66
N LEU A 611 14.05 -22.33 -20.14
CA LEU A 611 12.81 -22.29 -20.92
C LEU A 611 12.98 -21.49 -22.22
N ASP A 612 12.36 -21.94 -23.31
CA ASP A 612 12.35 -21.20 -24.59
C ASP A 612 11.16 -20.22 -24.70
N ASP A 613 9.98 -20.57 -24.17
CA ASP A 613 8.78 -19.71 -24.16
C ASP A 613 8.17 -19.67 -22.76
N TRP A 614 8.32 -18.53 -22.06
CA TRP A 614 7.75 -18.35 -20.74
C TRP A 614 7.23 -16.93 -20.48
N SER A 615 6.31 -16.82 -19.52
CA SER A 615 5.82 -15.52 -19.02
C SER A 615 5.41 -15.61 -17.55
N PHE A 616 5.44 -14.48 -16.84
CA PHE A 616 4.89 -14.43 -15.48
C PHE A 616 3.36 -14.43 -15.51
N THR A 617 2.73 -15.12 -14.57
CA THR A 617 1.28 -15.05 -14.38
C THR A 617 0.86 -13.64 -13.94
N SER A 618 -0.32 -13.17 -14.35
CA SER A 618 -0.96 -11.97 -13.78
C SER A 618 -1.48 -12.17 -12.35
N LEU A 619 -1.45 -13.41 -11.84
CA LEU A 619 -1.92 -13.76 -10.51
C LEU A 619 -0.96 -13.26 -9.42
N ALA A 620 -1.36 -12.20 -8.73
CA ALA A 620 -0.59 -11.59 -7.63
C ALA A 620 -0.39 -12.53 -6.43
N CYS A 621 -1.40 -13.35 -6.10
CA CYS A 621 -1.34 -14.31 -4.99
C CYS A 621 -2.16 -15.55 -5.32
N CYS A 622 -1.60 -16.75 -5.08
CA CYS A 622 -2.31 -18.02 -5.24
C CYS A 622 -3.13 -18.45 -4.00
N GLY A 623 -3.11 -17.67 -2.91
CA GLY A 623 -3.73 -18.05 -1.63
C GLY A 623 -2.96 -19.12 -0.85
N GLY A 624 -1.82 -19.59 -1.37
CA GLY A 624 -1.00 -20.62 -0.74
C GLY A 624 -0.15 -20.15 0.44
N GLN A 625 -0.16 -18.86 0.78
CA GLN A 625 0.69 -18.35 1.86
C GLN A 625 0.14 -18.74 3.25
N GLY A 626 1.01 -19.31 4.08
CA GLY A 626 0.66 -19.79 5.41
C GLY A 626 -0.13 -21.10 5.38
N GLU A 627 -0.95 -21.33 6.39
CA GLU A 627 -1.73 -22.57 6.52
C GLU A 627 -3.17 -22.45 6.01
N VAL A 628 -3.60 -21.25 5.61
CA VAL A 628 -4.99 -20.92 5.27
C VAL A 628 -5.54 -21.89 4.22
N GLN A 629 -4.78 -22.17 3.16
CA GLN A 629 -5.18 -23.07 2.08
C GLN A 629 -5.56 -24.50 2.53
N PHE A 630 -5.04 -24.98 3.66
CA PHE A 630 -5.34 -26.33 4.16
C PHE A 630 -6.66 -26.38 4.94
N PHE A 631 -7.14 -25.24 5.41
CA PHE A 631 -8.36 -25.12 6.22
C PHE A 631 -9.50 -24.45 5.45
N ASP A 632 -9.17 -23.56 4.52
CA ASP A 632 -10.12 -22.84 3.67
C ASP A 632 -9.57 -22.68 2.24
N GLU A 633 -10.12 -23.47 1.32
CA GLU A 633 -9.75 -23.45 -0.10
C GLU A 633 -10.51 -22.38 -0.90
N THR A 634 -11.54 -21.76 -0.33
CA THR A 634 -12.42 -20.84 -1.07
C THR A 634 -11.67 -19.62 -1.58
N VAL A 635 -10.74 -19.09 -0.76
CA VAL A 635 -9.94 -17.93 -1.13
C VAL A 635 -9.01 -18.25 -2.29
N SER A 636 -8.25 -19.36 -2.22
CA SER A 636 -7.37 -19.78 -3.31
C SER A 636 -8.16 -20.08 -4.60
N ALA A 637 -9.33 -20.71 -4.48
CA ALA A 637 -10.21 -20.99 -5.60
C ALA A 637 -10.68 -19.69 -6.28
N ASN A 638 -11.17 -18.71 -5.51
CA ASN A 638 -11.62 -17.42 -6.04
C ASN A 638 -10.48 -16.63 -6.69
N LEU A 639 -9.31 -16.58 -6.05
CA LEU A 639 -8.13 -15.92 -6.60
C LEU A 639 -7.73 -16.49 -7.95
N ILE A 640 -7.60 -17.81 -8.05
CA ILE A 640 -7.19 -18.47 -9.28
C ILE A 640 -8.27 -18.34 -10.35
N ALA A 641 -9.55 -18.55 -10.02
CA ALA A 641 -10.68 -18.43 -10.94
C ALA A 641 -10.85 -17.02 -11.52
N SER A 642 -10.54 -15.98 -10.74
CA SER A 642 -10.61 -14.58 -11.18
C SER A 642 -9.44 -14.13 -12.05
N SER A 643 -8.39 -14.94 -12.16
CA SER A 643 -7.19 -14.60 -12.94
C SER A 643 -7.23 -15.17 -14.36
N GLU A 644 -6.47 -14.54 -15.27
CA GLU A 644 -6.27 -15.06 -16.64
C GLU A 644 -5.63 -16.46 -16.65
N LEU A 645 -4.94 -16.83 -15.57
CA LEU A 645 -4.37 -18.17 -15.38
C LEU A 645 -5.44 -19.26 -15.42
N SER A 646 -6.69 -18.98 -15.04
CA SER A 646 -7.77 -19.97 -15.13
C SER A 646 -8.15 -20.33 -16.57
N LYS A 647 -7.92 -19.44 -17.52
CA LYS A 647 -8.29 -19.59 -18.94
C LYS A 647 -7.18 -20.21 -19.79
N SER A 648 -5.94 -20.10 -19.33
CA SER A 648 -4.78 -20.64 -20.04
C SER A 648 -4.68 -22.17 -19.93
N ARG A 649 -4.03 -22.78 -20.93
CA ARG A 649 -3.72 -24.22 -20.99
C ARG A 649 -2.23 -24.55 -20.86
N SER A 650 -1.36 -23.56 -20.80
CA SER A 650 0.09 -23.72 -20.63
C SER A 650 0.46 -24.51 -19.36
N MET A 651 1.67 -25.04 -19.31
CA MET A 651 2.19 -25.59 -18.05
C MET A 651 2.41 -24.46 -17.05
N VAL A 652 2.16 -24.70 -15.76
CA VAL A 652 2.37 -23.70 -14.70
C VAL A 652 3.47 -24.13 -13.76
N ILE A 653 4.37 -23.21 -13.40
CA ILE A 653 5.41 -23.46 -12.39
C ILE A 653 5.13 -22.66 -11.13
N GLY A 654 5.12 -23.35 -9.99
CA GLY A 654 5.15 -22.74 -8.66
C GLY A 654 6.57 -22.66 -8.10
N MET A 655 6.97 -21.49 -7.61
CA MET A 655 8.32 -21.29 -7.03
C MET A 655 8.53 -21.93 -5.64
N ASN A 656 7.48 -22.47 -5.01
CA ASN A 656 7.59 -23.19 -3.74
C ASN A 656 6.42 -24.17 -3.57
N THR A 657 6.62 -25.15 -2.68
CA THR A 657 5.67 -26.23 -2.39
C THR A 657 4.26 -25.76 -2.05
N SER A 658 4.14 -24.63 -1.34
CA SER A 658 2.85 -24.08 -0.93
C SER A 658 2.09 -23.46 -2.09
N CYS A 659 2.78 -22.75 -2.98
CA CYS A 659 2.20 -22.20 -4.21
C CYS A 659 1.85 -23.31 -5.20
N GLU A 660 2.76 -24.28 -5.38
CA GLU A 660 2.54 -25.45 -6.21
C GLU A 660 1.27 -26.21 -5.78
N SER A 661 1.13 -26.48 -4.47
CA SER A 661 -0.04 -27.16 -3.92
C SER A 661 -1.34 -26.38 -4.16
N ALA A 662 -1.33 -25.07 -3.94
CA ALA A 662 -2.50 -24.22 -4.17
C ALA A 662 -2.92 -24.20 -5.65
N LEU A 663 -1.94 -24.08 -6.55
CA LEU A 663 -2.16 -24.07 -8.00
C LEU A 663 -2.63 -25.44 -8.50
N ALA A 664 -1.94 -26.52 -8.13
CA ALA A 664 -2.24 -27.89 -8.57
C ALA A 664 -3.64 -28.34 -8.13
N ARG A 665 -4.10 -27.85 -6.98
CA ARG A 665 -5.42 -28.19 -6.44
C ARG A 665 -6.57 -27.56 -7.22
N GLN A 666 -6.37 -26.34 -7.72
CA GLN A 666 -7.41 -25.54 -8.39
C GLN A 666 -7.34 -25.63 -9.91
N LEU A 667 -6.15 -25.81 -10.46
CA LEU A 667 -5.93 -25.98 -11.90
C LEU A 667 -6.15 -27.44 -12.29
N ARG A 668 -6.96 -27.67 -13.33
CA ARG A 668 -7.16 -29.00 -13.92
C ARG A 668 -6.09 -29.35 -14.95
N ARG A 669 -4.85 -28.91 -14.72
CA ARG A 669 -3.69 -29.06 -15.63
C ARG A 669 -2.41 -29.29 -14.83
N PRO A 670 -1.35 -29.84 -15.44
CA PRO A 670 -0.09 -30.09 -14.75
C PRO A 670 0.50 -28.81 -14.16
N VAL A 671 0.87 -28.88 -12.89
CA VAL A 671 1.69 -27.87 -12.21
C VAL A 671 3.02 -28.55 -11.88
N MET A 672 4.10 -27.90 -12.29
CA MET A 672 5.46 -28.42 -12.13
C MET A 672 6.18 -27.63 -11.03
N SER A 673 6.98 -28.32 -10.23
CA SER A 673 7.87 -27.69 -9.26
C SER A 673 9.13 -27.13 -9.95
N LEU A 674 9.75 -26.09 -9.37
CA LEU A 674 11.05 -25.62 -9.86
C LEU A 674 12.12 -26.73 -9.83
N ALA A 675 12.05 -27.65 -8.86
CA ALA A 675 12.96 -28.79 -8.77
C ALA A 675 12.85 -29.69 -9.99
N THR A 676 11.62 -30.04 -10.37
CA THR A 676 11.34 -30.91 -11.51
C THR A 676 11.79 -30.26 -12.81
N LEU A 677 11.60 -28.95 -12.97
CA LEU A 677 12.09 -28.23 -14.16
C LEU A 677 13.63 -28.30 -14.24
N ILE A 678 14.33 -27.94 -13.16
CA ILE A 678 15.80 -27.94 -13.16
C ILE A 678 16.32 -29.37 -13.43
N ASP A 679 15.70 -30.39 -12.83
CA ASP A 679 16.07 -31.80 -13.03
C ASP A 679 15.88 -32.23 -14.48
N GLN A 680 14.75 -31.87 -15.10
CA GLN A 680 14.46 -32.16 -16.51
C GLN A 680 15.43 -31.47 -17.47
N CYS A 681 15.83 -30.24 -17.17
CA CYS A 681 16.77 -29.51 -18.02
C CYS A 681 18.22 -29.98 -17.88
N ALA A 682 18.58 -30.56 -16.73
CA ALA A 682 19.95 -30.98 -16.41
C ALA A 682 20.25 -32.47 -16.73
N ASN A 683 19.23 -33.24 -17.11
CA ASN A 683 19.35 -34.61 -17.63
C ASN A 683 19.24 -34.60 -19.15
#